data_AF-A0A7Y7CBU8-F1
#
_entry.id   AF-A0A7Y7CBU8-F1
#
_cell.length_a   1.000
_cell.length_b   1.000
_cell.length_c   1.000
_cell.angle_alpha   90.00
_cell.angle_beta   90.00
_cell.angle_gamma   90.00
#
_symmetry.space_group_name_H-M   'P 1'
#
loop_
_entity.id
_entity.type
_entity.pdbx_description
1 polymer ?
#
loop_
_entity_poly.entity_id
_entity_poly.type
_entity_poly.pdbx_seq_one_letter_code
_entity_poly.pdbx_strand_id
1 'polypeptide(L)'
;MFAVLRRWMGALGFKGRERGGNEVLDAQELARWYSGLKLEERLALSRQLAPRVRAGRTVRDTSTLPAVVVGRLVFEQDGPEGPIPLHHIKVELWDRDFGAPDDFLGEGFTDPEGGFSVRYDPADAGVGDLPDLEVRFFEPQHTFRPDGQVVETWRRIGSEHGPDDHGGLHHDFGTLRLPYWEYDSTTPLARLLVTEEGTAPTAYAPGRALAMLKAVAPIELVKRGHLLKGKLGQAPALDRIQADYPEALTVRMERESPGSTRTDAFFGERLLNGMFSSVLDKDPEAPGEANAFRLYLPWNAYEQDGIHCLPDVDVRLRLVEERLLPVRIILGLREPGATAPGSPVTRRSFTPADGAGWEAAKRMARVSATLDTELGNHLGQCHFNVEQYAIAAHRNLRKSPLRWLLMPHLREVVLINRSANGFLVGPTGYITRASALTERGVQSRLQHLLGSYDWKGFEPAPPVCEGHRYARAAGLFWKLLGEHVDAFFAEHGAALEAEWREVRRFSDDLVAHSAPAFVCRYLRAMVPGKAAPWFVRSERMDLDAKTQEPVPKAVSAVTWTDVPQPGELESLKRLCRYVIYFATFRHAWANNLQWDDAGEVLYACLGLRWGKGGALSTEADLDVAPSPEEATEMLWISWMLSKTNYGFLLANEEDDVHPRFVELLRAHAAEFSALGLDIRTVSSRINI
;
A
#
# COMPACT_ATOMS: atom_id res chain seq x y z
N MET A 1 -30.11 -3.13 13.19
CA MET A 1 -29.21 -3.78 14.18
C MET A 1 -28.96 -5.26 13.92
N PHE A 2 -29.96 -6.12 13.67
CA PHE A 2 -29.73 -7.55 13.37
C PHE A 2 -29.15 -7.85 11.97
N ALA A 3 -29.32 -6.95 10.99
CA ALA A 3 -28.78 -7.13 9.63
C ALA A 3 -27.26 -6.91 9.52
N VAL A 4 -26.70 -6.01 10.33
CA VAL A 4 -25.25 -5.70 10.35
C VAL A 4 -24.47 -6.83 11.01
N LEU A 5 -25.03 -7.45 12.06
CA LEU A 5 -24.44 -8.63 12.71
C LEU A 5 -24.45 -9.87 11.80
N ARG A 6 -25.48 -10.04 10.96
CA ARG A 6 -25.54 -11.09 9.93
C ARG A 6 -24.53 -10.87 8.80
N ARG A 7 -24.30 -9.62 8.39
CA ARG A 7 -23.29 -9.26 7.38
C ARG A 7 -21.86 -9.49 7.91
N TRP A 8 -21.63 -9.19 9.19
CA TRP A 8 -20.34 -9.42 9.85
C TRP A 8 -20.04 -10.91 10.11
N MET A 9 -21.02 -11.69 10.56
CA MET A 9 -20.84 -13.15 10.76
C MET A 9 -20.76 -13.92 9.43
N GLY A 10 -21.40 -13.43 8.37
CA GLY A 10 -21.24 -13.93 7.00
C GLY A 10 -19.85 -13.69 6.43
N ALA A 11 -19.26 -12.51 6.70
CA ALA A 11 -17.89 -12.18 6.31
C ALA A 11 -16.80 -12.95 7.10
N LEU A 12 -17.18 -13.58 8.22
CA LEU A 12 -16.32 -14.40 9.09
C LEU A 12 -16.53 -15.91 8.92
N GLY A 13 -17.34 -16.35 7.95
CA GLY A 13 -17.45 -17.77 7.57
C GLY A 13 -18.25 -18.68 8.50
N PHE A 14 -18.98 -18.16 9.50
CA PHE A 14 -19.77 -18.99 10.41
C PHE A 14 -21.23 -19.10 9.96
N LYS A 15 -21.59 -20.21 9.29
CA LYS A 15 -22.99 -20.69 9.19
C LYS A 15 -23.21 -21.86 10.14
N GLY A 16 -24.31 -21.81 10.89
CA GLY A 16 -24.73 -22.85 11.85
C GLY A 16 -25.08 -24.17 11.16
N ARG A 17 -24.69 -25.28 11.80
CA ARG A 17 -24.93 -26.66 11.37
C ARG A 17 -26.34 -27.13 11.78
N GLU A 18 -27.06 -27.76 10.86
CA GLU A 18 -28.03 -28.81 11.19
C GLU A 18 -27.38 -30.18 10.96
N ARG A 19 -27.72 -31.16 11.82
CA ARG A 19 -27.15 -32.53 11.80
C ARG A 19 -28.15 -33.52 11.21
N GLY A 20 -27.65 -34.44 10.38
CA GLY A 20 -28.25 -35.76 10.16
C GLY A 20 -27.64 -36.57 8.99
N GLY A 21 -26.99 -37.70 9.30
CA GLY A 21 -26.80 -38.84 8.36
C GLY A 21 -25.35 -39.17 7.95
N ASN A 22 -24.87 -40.33 8.41
CA ASN A 22 -23.67 -41.11 8.03
C ASN A 22 -22.42 -40.41 7.43
N GLU A 23 -21.38 -40.43 8.27
CA GLU A 23 -19.96 -40.08 8.15
C GLU A 23 -19.29 -40.22 6.77
N VAL A 24 -19.31 -39.12 6.01
CA VAL A 24 -18.13 -38.54 5.36
C VAL A 24 -18.19 -37.04 5.64
N LEU A 25 -17.08 -36.40 6.03
CA LEU A 25 -17.05 -34.94 6.18
C LEU A 25 -17.58 -34.30 4.90
N ASP A 26 -18.58 -33.43 4.99
CA ASP A 26 -19.03 -32.67 3.82
C ASP A 26 -17.87 -31.81 3.28
N ALA A 27 -17.96 -31.30 2.05
CA ALA A 27 -16.86 -30.55 1.44
C ALA A 27 -16.38 -29.35 2.27
N GLN A 28 -17.28 -28.69 3.02
CA GLN A 28 -16.91 -27.57 3.90
C GLN A 28 -16.29 -28.06 5.21
N GLU A 29 -16.74 -29.19 5.73
CA GLU A 29 -16.19 -29.82 6.93
C GLU A 29 -14.83 -30.46 6.65
N LEU A 30 -14.64 -31.01 5.46
CA LEU A 30 -13.37 -31.53 4.95
C LEU A 30 -12.38 -30.40 4.71
N ALA A 31 -12.84 -29.28 4.12
CA ALA A 31 -12.03 -28.08 3.96
C ALA A 31 -11.64 -27.46 5.32
N ARG A 32 -12.57 -27.41 6.29
CA ARG A 32 -12.30 -26.94 7.65
C ARG A 32 -11.31 -27.85 8.36
N TRP A 33 -11.51 -29.17 8.29
CA TRP A 33 -10.59 -30.16 8.84
C TRP A 33 -9.20 -30.03 8.22
N TYR A 34 -9.12 -29.99 6.88
CA TYR A 34 -7.86 -29.82 6.15
C TYR A 34 -7.17 -28.52 6.54
N SER A 35 -7.91 -27.41 6.63
CA SER A 35 -7.38 -26.10 7.05
C SER A 35 -6.93 -26.06 8.52
N GLY A 36 -7.45 -26.96 9.36
CA GLY A 36 -7.08 -27.11 10.76
C GLY A 36 -5.82 -27.94 11.00
N LEU A 37 -5.30 -28.63 9.98
CA LEU A 37 -4.05 -29.39 10.06
C LEU A 37 -2.83 -28.44 10.10
N LYS A 38 -1.76 -28.86 10.79
CA LYS A 38 -0.48 -28.13 10.75
C LYS A 38 0.05 -28.10 9.31
N LEU A 39 0.84 -27.08 8.97
CA LEU A 39 1.37 -26.91 7.60
C LEU A 39 2.08 -28.17 7.10
N GLU A 40 2.93 -28.79 7.93
CA GLU A 40 3.63 -30.03 7.58
C GLU A 40 2.69 -31.20 7.28
N GLU A 41 1.61 -31.33 8.05
CA GLU A 41 0.58 -32.38 7.88
C GLU A 41 -0.24 -32.15 6.61
N ARG A 42 -0.61 -30.89 6.33
CA ARG A 42 -1.28 -30.51 5.06
C ARG A 42 -0.42 -30.81 3.85
N LEU A 43 0.86 -30.46 3.91
CA LEU A 43 1.82 -30.70 2.84
C LEU A 43 2.05 -32.20 2.63
N ALA A 44 2.14 -32.99 3.71
CA ALA A 44 2.28 -34.45 3.63
C ALA A 44 1.04 -35.09 3.00
N LEU A 45 -0.17 -34.70 3.45
CA LEU A 45 -1.42 -35.21 2.91
C LEU A 45 -1.61 -34.79 1.44
N SER A 46 -1.29 -33.54 1.09
CA SER A 46 -1.28 -33.07 -0.29
C SER A 46 -0.30 -33.85 -1.16
N ARG A 47 0.91 -34.15 -0.69
CA ARG A 47 1.88 -34.99 -1.44
C ARG A 47 1.39 -36.43 -1.61
N GLN A 48 0.63 -36.96 -0.66
CA GLN A 48 0.04 -38.29 -0.74
C GLN A 48 -1.17 -38.35 -1.68
N LEU A 49 -1.96 -37.27 -1.73
CA LEU A 49 -3.13 -37.14 -2.60
C LEU A 49 -2.78 -36.66 -4.02
N ALA A 50 -1.72 -35.89 -4.19
CA ALA A 50 -1.32 -35.32 -5.49
C ALA A 50 -1.18 -36.37 -6.62
N PRO A 51 -0.58 -37.56 -6.40
CA PRO A 51 -0.52 -38.61 -7.42
C PRO A 51 -1.88 -39.29 -7.68
N ARG A 52 -2.83 -39.21 -6.74
CA ARG A 52 -4.17 -39.78 -6.85
C ARG A 52 -5.15 -38.84 -7.54
N VAL A 53 -4.89 -37.53 -7.49
CA VAL A 53 -5.67 -36.48 -8.16
C VAL A 53 -5.10 -36.16 -9.55
N ARG A 54 -3.79 -36.33 -9.75
CA ARG A 54 -3.16 -36.24 -11.08
C ARG A 54 -2.73 -37.63 -11.53
N ALA A 55 -3.63 -38.35 -12.18
CA ALA A 55 -3.21 -39.47 -13.03
C ALA A 55 -2.13 -38.95 -14.00
N GLY A 56 -1.05 -39.72 -14.16
CA GLY A 56 0.05 -39.36 -15.06
C GLY A 56 -0.50 -39.12 -16.46
N ARG A 57 -0.42 -37.87 -16.93
CA ARG A 57 -0.90 -37.47 -18.26
C ARG A 57 0.05 -38.02 -19.31
N THR A 58 -0.47 -38.80 -20.26
CA THR A 58 0.26 -39.12 -21.49
C THR A 58 0.41 -37.85 -22.32
N VAL A 59 1.64 -37.37 -22.48
CA VAL A 59 1.94 -36.21 -23.34
C VAL A 59 1.72 -36.63 -24.79
N ARG A 60 0.59 -36.23 -25.38
CA ARG A 60 0.35 -36.37 -26.83
C ARG A 60 0.97 -35.18 -27.55
N ASP A 61 1.42 -35.38 -28.79
CA ASP A 61 1.84 -34.29 -29.66
C ASP A 61 0.61 -33.44 -30.02
N THR A 62 0.53 -32.22 -29.48
CA THR A 62 -0.62 -31.32 -29.66
C THR A 62 -0.88 -30.96 -31.12
N SER A 63 0.14 -31.02 -31.99
CA SER A 63 0.00 -30.75 -33.43
C SER A 63 -0.84 -31.80 -34.17
N THR A 64 -0.96 -33.00 -33.58
CA THR A 64 -1.68 -34.14 -34.16
C THR A 64 -3.13 -34.25 -33.71
N LEU A 65 -3.56 -33.41 -32.76
CA LEU A 65 -4.91 -33.45 -32.20
C LEU A 65 -5.96 -32.93 -33.20
N PRO A 66 -7.11 -33.60 -33.32
CA PRO A 66 -8.05 -33.41 -34.43
C PRO A 66 -8.89 -32.14 -34.31
N ALA A 67 -9.19 -31.68 -33.09
CA ALA A 67 -10.04 -30.53 -32.85
C ALA A 67 -9.24 -29.32 -32.33
N VAL A 68 -9.76 -28.12 -32.55
CA VAL A 68 -9.18 -26.86 -32.08
C VAL A 68 -10.25 -25.90 -31.61
N VAL A 69 -9.98 -25.23 -30.49
CA VAL A 69 -10.71 -24.02 -30.10
C VAL A 69 -9.82 -22.80 -30.26
N VAL A 70 -10.40 -21.70 -30.70
CA VAL A 70 -9.74 -20.39 -30.81
C VAL A 70 -10.55 -19.32 -30.12
N GLY A 71 -9.92 -18.19 -29.85
CA GLY A 71 -10.58 -17.00 -29.35
C GLY A 71 -9.57 -15.90 -29.06
N ARG A 72 -10.04 -14.78 -28.52
CA ARG A 72 -9.21 -13.64 -28.12
C ARG A 72 -9.67 -13.11 -26.77
N LEU A 73 -8.75 -12.93 -25.83
CA LEU A 73 -9.01 -12.39 -24.51
C LEU A 73 -8.58 -10.92 -24.45
N VAL A 74 -9.46 -10.06 -23.96
CA VAL A 74 -9.21 -8.62 -23.75
C VAL A 74 -9.70 -8.19 -22.37
N PHE A 75 -9.16 -7.10 -21.85
CA PHE A 75 -9.66 -6.46 -20.63
C PHE A 75 -11.13 -6.03 -20.80
N GLU A 76 -11.86 -5.92 -19.69
CA GLU A 76 -13.26 -5.48 -19.70
C GLU A 76 -13.37 -4.05 -20.22
N GLN A 77 -12.50 -3.17 -19.74
CA GLN A 77 -12.46 -1.78 -20.18
C GLN A 77 -11.57 -1.62 -21.43
N ASP A 78 -12.05 -0.82 -22.37
CA ASP A 78 -11.28 -0.44 -23.55
C ASP A 78 -10.25 0.65 -23.19
N GLY A 79 -9.12 0.63 -23.90
CA GLY A 79 -8.15 1.70 -23.90
C GLY A 79 -8.53 2.80 -24.91
N PRO A 80 -7.72 3.86 -25.00
CA PRO A 80 -7.94 4.96 -25.95
C PRO A 80 -8.03 4.52 -27.42
N GLU A 81 -7.38 3.40 -27.77
CA GLU A 81 -7.33 2.85 -29.13
C GLU A 81 -8.23 1.61 -29.32
N GLY A 82 -9.09 1.30 -28.34
CA GLY A 82 -10.01 0.15 -28.36
C GLY A 82 -9.62 -0.98 -27.40
N PRO A 83 -10.06 -2.22 -27.66
CA PRO A 83 -9.87 -3.34 -26.74
C PRO A 83 -8.39 -3.63 -26.45
N ILE A 84 -8.05 -3.72 -25.16
CA ILE A 84 -6.69 -3.98 -24.70
C ILE A 84 -6.48 -5.51 -24.59
N PRO A 85 -5.49 -6.10 -25.27
CA PRO A 85 -5.18 -7.53 -25.15
C PRO A 85 -4.84 -7.97 -23.73
N LEU A 86 -5.40 -9.11 -23.31
CA LEU A 86 -4.94 -9.85 -22.13
C LEU A 86 -3.88 -10.87 -22.57
N HIS A 87 -2.62 -10.42 -22.65
CA HIS A 87 -1.50 -11.22 -23.12
C HIS A 87 -1.03 -12.25 -22.09
N HIS A 88 -0.54 -13.40 -22.56
CA HIS A 88 0.15 -14.43 -21.78
C HIS A 88 -0.65 -15.02 -20.60
N ILE A 89 -1.98 -14.99 -20.65
CA ILE A 89 -2.86 -15.69 -19.71
C ILE A 89 -2.87 -17.17 -20.04
N LYS A 90 -2.80 -18.03 -19.02
CA LYS A 90 -2.99 -19.47 -19.22
C LYS A 90 -4.47 -19.75 -19.48
N VAL A 91 -4.72 -20.57 -20.50
CA VAL A 91 -6.04 -21.01 -20.93
C VAL A 91 -6.09 -22.53 -20.81
N GLU A 92 -7.14 -23.06 -20.18
CA GLU A 92 -7.42 -24.51 -20.18
C GLU A 92 -8.81 -24.73 -20.79
N LEU A 93 -8.92 -25.73 -21.65
CA LEU A 93 -10.17 -26.20 -22.22
C LEU A 93 -10.63 -27.43 -21.43
N TRP A 94 -11.90 -27.42 -21.05
CA TRP A 94 -12.55 -28.46 -20.26
C TRP A 94 -13.87 -28.87 -20.91
N ASP A 95 -14.24 -30.10 -20.65
CA ASP A 95 -15.60 -30.62 -20.80
C ASP A 95 -16.35 -30.42 -19.47
N ARG A 96 -17.61 -29.99 -19.53
CA ARG A 96 -18.42 -29.70 -18.33
C ARG A 96 -19.46 -30.78 -18.12
N ASP A 97 -19.31 -31.55 -17.05
CA ASP A 97 -20.23 -32.66 -16.79
C ASP A 97 -21.24 -32.34 -15.69
N PHE A 98 -22.52 -32.50 -16.00
CA PHE A 98 -23.55 -32.40 -14.96
C PHE A 98 -23.56 -33.64 -14.05
N GLY A 99 -23.00 -33.49 -12.85
CA GLY A 99 -23.04 -34.55 -11.82
C GLY A 99 -21.88 -35.55 -11.88
N ALA A 100 -20.91 -35.33 -12.77
CA ALA A 100 -19.59 -35.96 -12.76
C ALA A 100 -18.50 -34.87 -12.67
N PRO A 101 -17.23 -35.22 -12.37
CA PRO A 101 -16.13 -34.27 -12.43
C PRO A 101 -15.81 -33.90 -13.88
N ASP A 102 -15.70 -32.60 -14.16
CA ASP A 102 -15.28 -32.06 -15.46
C ASP A 102 -13.98 -32.71 -15.99
N ASP A 103 -13.95 -32.99 -17.29
CA ASP A 103 -12.80 -33.57 -17.97
C ASP A 103 -11.88 -32.53 -18.63
N PHE A 104 -10.56 -32.70 -18.50
CA PHE A 104 -9.58 -31.78 -19.08
C PHE A 104 -9.28 -32.14 -20.53
N LEU A 105 -9.48 -31.20 -21.46
CA LEU A 105 -9.32 -31.42 -22.90
C LEU A 105 -7.99 -30.87 -23.45
N GLY A 106 -7.48 -29.76 -22.90
CA GLY A 106 -6.23 -29.16 -23.38
C GLY A 106 -5.86 -27.87 -22.67
N GLU A 107 -4.65 -27.38 -22.92
CA GLU A 107 -4.20 -26.07 -22.40
C GLU A 107 -3.34 -25.31 -23.41
N GLY A 108 -3.23 -24.00 -23.19
CA GLY A 108 -2.42 -23.09 -23.97
C GLY A 108 -2.25 -21.75 -23.26
N PHE A 109 -1.75 -20.75 -23.99
CA PHE A 109 -1.59 -19.39 -23.49
C PHE A 109 -2.12 -18.41 -24.53
N THR A 110 -2.61 -17.26 -24.07
CA THR A 110 -2.85 -16.14 -24.98
C THR A 110 -1.53 -15.60 -25.50
N ASP A 111 -1.50 -15.25 -26.77
CA ASP A 111 -0.42 -14.57 -27.44
C ASP A 111 -0.35 -13.07 -27.03
N PRO A 112 0.61 -12.30 -27.53
CA PRO A 112 0.74 -10.89 -27.19
C PRO A 112 -0.39 -9.97 -27.68
N GLU A 113 -1.28 -10.46 -28.52
CA GLU A 113 -2.48 -9.80 -29.05
C GLU A 113 -3.77 -10.30 -28.39
N GLY A 114 -3.62 -11.22 -27.42
CA GLY A 114 -4.68 -11.82 -26.61
C GLY A 114 -5.31 -13.06 -27.26
N GLY A 115 -4.86 -13.46 -28.45
CA GLY A 115 -5.36 -14.62 -29.17
C GLY A 115 -4.95 -15.92 -28.50
N PHE A 116 -5.81 -16.93 -28.44
CA PHE A 116 -5.46 -18.27 -27.98
C PHE A 116 -5.90 -19.32 -29.00
N SER A 117 -5.19 -20.44 -29.02
CA SER A 117 -5.54 -21.64 -29.77
C SER A 117 -5.19 -22.87 -28.94
N VAL A 118 -6.19 -23.70 -28.62
CA VAL A 118 -6.02 -24.93 -27.84
C VAL A 118 -6.51 -26.10 -28.69
N ARG A 119 -5.61 -27.03 -29.00
CA ARG A 119 -5.97 -28.27 -29.71
C ARG A 119 -6.31 -29.36 -28.70
N TYR A 120 -7.31 -30.16 -29.02
CA TYR A 120 -7.84 -31.21 -28.14
C TYR A 120 -8.36 -32.41 -28.92
N ASP A 121 -8.55 -33.53 -28.23
CA ASP A 121 -9.23 -34.72 -28.75
C ASP A 121 -10.64 -34.78 -28.14
N PRO A 122 -11.72 -34.68 -28.93
CA PRO A 122 -13.07 -34.80 -28.39
C PRO A 122 -13.33 -36.12 -27.66
N ALA A 123 -12.57 -37.19 -27.96
CA ALA A 123 -12.70 -38.45 -27.24
C ALA A 123 -12.22 -38.38 -25.78
N ASP A 124 -11.50 -37.32 -25.39
CA ASP A 124 -11.09 -37.09 -24.00
C ASP A 124 -12.25 -36.60 -23.11
N ALA A 125 -13.42 -36.28 -23.70
CA ALA A 125 -14.71 -36.04 -23.04
C ALA A 125 -15.30 -37.30 -22.37
N GLY A 126 -14.85 -38.48 -22.80
CA GLY A 126 -15.41 -39.75 -22.35
C GLY A 126 -16.05 -40.56 -23.48
N VAL A 127 -16.28 -41.85 -23.19
CA VAL A 127 -16.73 -42.80 -24.21
C VAL A 127 -18.19 -42.53 -24.58
N GLY A 128 -18.42 -42.03 -25.79
CA GLY A 128 -19.75 -41.75 -26.30
C GLY A 128 -20.29 -40.37 -25.92
N ASP A 129 -19.43 -39.53 -25.33
CA ASP A 129 -19.75 -38.16 -24.95
C ASP A 129 -19.32 -37.16 -26.05
N LEU A 130 -20.04 -36.05 -26.15
CA LEU A 130 -19.64 -34.90 -26.94
C LEU A 130 -19.35 -33.74 -25.99
N PRO A 131 -18.20 -33.07 -26.11
CA PRO A 131 -17.76 -32.14 -25.09
C PRO A 131 -18.66 -30.90 -24.98
N ASP A 132 -19.05 -30.59 -23.75
CA ASP A 132 -19.69 -29.36 -23.28
C ASP A 132 -18.64 -28.29 -22.97
N LEU A 133 -18.07 -27.70 -24.02
CA LEU A 133 -16.86 -26.88 -23.95
C LEU A 133 -16.93 -25.77 -22.88
N GLU A 134 -15.88 -25.65 -22.06
CA GLU A 134 -15.61 -24.50 -21.20
C GLU A 134 -14.15 -24.09 -21.32
N VAL A 135 -13.93 -22.80 -21.55
CA VAL A 135 -12.60 -22.22 -21.47
C VAL A 135 -12.39 -21.58 -20.11
N ARG A 136 -11.31 -21.97 -19.41
CA ARG A 136 -10.95 -21.49 -18.07
C ARG A 136 -9.66 -20.67 -18.13
N PHE A 137 -9.64 -19.54 -17.44
CA PHE A 137 -8.50 -18.62 -17.43
C PHE A 137 -7.76 -18.68 -16.10
N PHE A 138 -6.43 -18.64 -16.16
CA PHE A 138 -5.59 -18.74 -14.96
C PHE A 138 -4.47 -17.69 -14.94
N GLU A 139 -4.24 -17.14 -13.75
CA GLU A 139 -3.06 -16.32 -13.47
C GLU A 139 -1.98 -17.13 -12.72
N PRO A 140 -0.70 -16.82 -12.94
CA PRO A 140 0.39 -17.49 -12.24
C PRO A 140 0.55 -16.93 -10.81
N GLN A 141 0.75 -17.84 -9.87
CA GLN A 141 1.21 -17.59 -8.50
C GLN A 141 2.61 -18.21 -8.34
N HIS A 142 3.30 -17.88 -7.25
CA HIS A 142 4.57 -18.53 -6.94
C HIS A 142 4.85 -18.58 -5.45
N THR A 143 5.67 -19.55 -5.08
CA THR A 143 6.40 -19.64 -3.80
C THR A 143 7.85 -19.99 -4.10
N PHE A 144 8.72 -19.90 -3.11
CA PHE A 144 10.11 -20.30 -3.18
C PHE A 144 10.37 -21.47 -2.24
N ARG A 145 11.15 -22.44 -2.74
CA ARG A 145 11.79 -23.43 -1.87
C ARG A 145 12.91 -22.75 -1.05
N PRO A 146 13.36 -23.38 0.05
CA PRO A 146 14.47 -22.85 0.84
C PRO A 146 15.78 -22.64 0.06
N ASP A 147 15.98 -23.36 -1.05
CA ASP A 147 17.15 -23.22 -1.94
C ASP A 147 17.00 -22.09 -2.98
N GLY A 148 15.89 -21.34 -2.96
CA GLY A 148 15.60 -20.26 -3.89
C GLY A 148 14.93 -20.70 -5.20
N GLN A 149 14.66 -22.00 -5.40
CA GLN A 149 13.94 -22.45 -6.59
C GLN A 149 12.46 -22.03 -6.53
N VAL A 150 11.97 -21.44 -7.62
CA VAL A 150 10.57 -21.06 -7.76
C VAL A 150 9.66 -22.29 -7.93
N VAL A 151 8.50 -22.26 -7.29
CA VAL A 151 7.41 -23.21 -7.45
C VAL A 151 6.18 -22.44 -7.91
N GLU A 152 5.81 -22.65 -9.17
CA GLU A 152 4.66 -21.98 -9.78
C GLU A 152 3.36 -22.78 -9.53
N THR A 153 2.29 -22.04 -9.25
CA THR A 153 0.93 -22.58 -9.16
C THR A 153 -0.01 -21.67 -9.95
N TRP A 154 -1.19 -22.18 -10.33
CA TRP A 154 -2.14 -21.44 -11.16
C TRP A 154 -3.44 -21.20 -10.39
N ARG A 155 -3.93 -19.96 -10.39
CA ARG A 155 -5.22 -19.60 -9.80
C ARG A 155 -6.22 -19.28 -10.90
N ARG A 156 -7.38 -19.95 -10.89
CA ARG A 156 -8.48 -19.64 -11.81
C ARG A 156 -9.00 -18.22 -11.55
N ILE A 157 -9.14 -17.44 -12.61
CA ILE A 157 -9.59 -16.03 -12.55
C ILE A 157 -10.93 -15.81 -13.29
N GLY A 158 -11.34 -16.76 -14.12
CA GLY A 158 -12.63 -16.71 -14.81
C GLY A 158 -12.82 -17.95 -15.68
N SER A 159 -13.99 -18.05 -16.29
CA SER A 159 -14.28 -19.01 -17.34
C SER A 159 -15.40 -18.51 -18.24
N GLU A 160 -15.49 -19.07 -19.45
CA GLU A 160 -16.55 -18.82 -20.42
C GLU A 160 -17.09 -20.17 -20.91
N HIS A 161 -18.42 -20.28 -20.97
CA HIS A 161 -19.09 -21.46 -21.49
C HIS A 161 -19.18 -21.39 -23.01
N GLY A 162 -18.76 -22.48 -23.66
CA GLY A 162 -18.95 -22.73 -25.08
C GLY A 162 -20.27 -23.48 -25.35
N PRO A 163 -20.40 -24.06 -26.56
CA PRO A 163 -21.55 -24.89 -26.91
C PRO A 163 -21.53 -26.22 -26.15
N ASP A 164 -22.73 -26.68 -25.80
CA ASP A 164 -22.99 -28.03 -25.31
C ASP A 164 -23.00 -29.02 -26.50
N ASP A 165 -22.72 -30.30 -26.24
CA ASP A 165 -22.69 -31.41 -27.22
C ASP A 165 -21.86 -31.08 -28.49
N HIS A 166 -20.64 -30.54 -28.33
CA HIS A 166 -19.87 -30.04 -29.47
C HIS A 166 -19.28 -31.15 -30.35
N GLY A 167 -20.03 -31.56 -31.38
CA GLY A 167 -19.57 -32.51 -32.40
C GLY A 167 -18.65 -31.95 -33.50
N GLY A 168 -18.23 -30.69 -33.40
CA GLY A 168 -17.37 -30.02 -34.39
C GLY A 168 -15.87 -30.21 -34.11
N LEU A 169 -15.03 -30.04 -35.14
CA LEU A 169 -13.56 -30.02 -34.98
C LEU A 169 -12.99 -28.61 -34.80
N HIS A 170 -13.83 -27.58 -34.87
CA HIS A 170 -13.42 -26.20 -34.73
C HIS A 170 -14.49 -25.39 -34.01
N HIS A 171 -14.10 -24.67 -32.96
CA HIS A 171 -14.94 -23.69 -32.29
C HIS A 171 -14.19 -22.38 -32.07
N ASP A 172 -14.87 -21.26 -32.28
CA ASP A 172 -14.34 -19.91 -32.01
C ASP A 172 -15.19 -19.25 -30.93
N PHE A 173 -14.56 -18.98 -29.78
CA PHE A 173 -15.17 -18.25 -28.66
C PHE A 173 -15.31 -16.74 -28.95
N GLY A 174 -14.73 -16.25 -30.06
CA GLY A 174 -14.72 -14.84 -30.40
C GLY A 174 -13.84 -14.01 -29.48
N THR A 175 -14.19 -12.73 -29.30
CA THR A 175 -13.50 -11.85 -28.36
C THR A 175 -14.21 -11.88 -27.01
N LEU A 176 -13.52 -12.43 -26.01
CA LEU A 176 -13.96 -12.55 -24.63
C LEU A 176 -13.41 -11.39 -23.81
N ARG A 177 -14.27 -10.76 -23.01
CA ARG A 177 -13.91 -9.68 -22.08
C ARG A 177 -13.83 -10.24 -20.65
N LEU A 178 -12.78 -9.88 -19.93
CA LEU A 178 -12.57 -10.32 -18.55
C LEU A 178 -12.32 -9.11 -17.64
N PRO A 179 -13.12 -8.91 -16.56
CA PRO A 179 -12.88 -7.88 -15.56
C PRO A 179 -11.67 -8.25 -14.69
N TYR A 180 -10.47 -7.98 -15.22
CA TYR A 180 -9.21 -8.39 -14.62
C TYR A 180 -8.37 -7.17 -14.24
N TRP A 181 -8.27 -6.90 -12.94
CA TRP A 181 -7.50 -5.76 -12.41
C TRP A 181 -7.82 -4.43 -13.12
N GLU A 182 -9.10 -4.12 -13.24
CA GLU A 182 -9.57 -2.91 -13.93
C GLU A 182 -9.27 -1.64 -13.12
N TYR A 183 -8.91 -0.55 -13.79
CA TYR A 183 -8.76 0.75 -13.14
C TYR A 183 -10.12 1.37 -12.86
N ASP A 184 -10.23 2.09 -11.73
CA ASP A 184 -11.41 2.85 -11.38
C ASP A 184 -11.39 4.21 -12.10
N SER A 185 -12.24 4.35 -13.13
CA SER A 185 -12.36 5.57 -13.93
C SER A 185 -13.07 6.73 -13.20
N THR A 186 -13.62 6.49 -12.01
CA THR A 186 -14.31 7.53 -11.22
C THR A 186 -13.36 8.38 -10.39
N THR A 187 -12.09 8.00 -10.30
CA THR A 187 -11.05 8.69 -9.53
C THR A 187 -9.88 9.08 -10.42
N PRO A 188 -9.25 10.24 -10.19
CA PRO A 188 -8.05 10.65 -10.94
C PRO A 188 -6.78 9.90 -10.52
N LEU A 189 -6.87 9.04 -9.50
CA LEU A 189 -5.76 8.21 -9.03
C LEU A 189 -5.85 6.82 -9.66
N ALA A 190 -4.70 6.21 -9.97
CA ALA A 190 -4.62 4.82 -10.40
C ALA A 190 -5.00 3.86 -9.26
N ARG A 191 -6.32 3.64 -9.10
CA ARG A 191 -6.95 2.78 -8.09
C ARG A 191 -7.64 1.60 -8.76
N LEU A 192 -7.76 0.50 -8.04
CA LEU A 192 -8.43 -0.70 -8.53
C LEU A 192 -9.97 -0.53 -8.47
N LEU A 193 -10.67 -0.89 -9.55
CA LEU A 193 -12.13 -0.90 -9.61
C LEU A 193 -12.72 -2.05 -8.79
N VAL A 194 -13.11 -1.66 -7.58
CA VAL A 194 -13.85 -2.35 -6.54
C VAL A 194 -15.39 -2.38 -6.63
N THR A 195 -16.08 -3.04 -7.58
CA THR A 195 -17.57 -2.96 -7.63
C THR A 195 -18.24 -3.42 -6.33
N GLU A 196 -19.40 -2.84 -5.97
CA GLU A 196 -20.08 -3.11 -4.69
C GLU A 196 -20.48 -4.59 -4.51
N GLU A 197 -20.83 -5.25 -5.61
CA GLU A 197 -21.17 -6.68 -5.65
C GLU A 197 -19.96 -7.58 -5.98
N GLY A 198 -18.81 -6.97 -6.33
CA GLY A 198 -17.61 -7.67 -6.78
C GLY A 198 -16.65 -8.06 -5.66
N THR A 199 -16.15 -9.30 -5.75
CA THR A 199 -14.98 -9.76 -5.00
C THR A 199 -13.73 -9.10 -5.56
N ALA A 200 -12.85 -8.62 -4.68
CA ALA A 200 -11.53 -8.18 -5.14
C ALA A 200 -10.80 -9.35 -5.83
N PRO A 201 -9.93 -9.09 -6.82
CA PRO A 201 -9.21 -10.14 -7.54
C PRO A 201 -8.25 -10.90 -6.63
N THR A 202 -7.92 -10.37 -5.44
CA THR A 202 -7.09 -11.04 -4.43
C THR A 202 -7.84 -11.16 -3.11
N ALA A 203 -7.34 -12.03 -2.23
CA ALA A 203 -7.80 -12.18 -0.86
C ALA A 203 -6.63 -12.07 0.10
N TYR A 204 -6.89 -11.64 1.34
CA TYR A 204 -5.89 -11.70 2.39
C TYR A 204 -5.54 -13.15 2.70
N ALA A 205 -4.27 -13.39 3.03
CA ALA A 205 -3.86 -14.62 3.66
C ALA A 205 -4.70 -14.90 4.94
N PRO A 206 -5.12 -16.15 5.19
CA PRO A 206 -5.91 -16.48 6.38
C PRO A 206 -5.26 -16.09 7.72
N GLY A 207 -3.93 -16.16 7.81
CA GLY A 207 -3.19 -15.79 9.02
C GLY A 207 -3.31 -14.30 9.37
N ARG A 208 -3.45 -13.43 8.35
CA ARG A 208 -3.67 -12.00 8.55
C ARG A 208 -4.96 -11.72 9.32
N ALA A 209 -6.05 -12.41 8.98
CA ALA A 209 -7.34 -12.22 9.64
C ALA A 209 -7.27 -12.56 11.14
N LEU A 210 -6.51 -13.61 11.50
CA LEU A 210 -6.27 -13.98 12.89
C LEU A 210 -5.42 -12.93 13.63
N ALA A 211 -4.38 -12.40 12.97
CA ALA A 211 -3.54 -11.33 13.54
C ALA A 211 -4.36 -10.08 13.86
N MET A 212 -5.22 -9.65 12.94
CA MET A 212 -6.14 -8.52 13.13
C MET A 212 -7.07 -8.74 14.33
N LEU A 213 -7.72 -9.91 14.40
CA LEU A 213 -8.62 -10.24 15.51
C LEU A 213 -7.89 -10.18 16.86
N LYS A 214 -6.68 -10.74 16.94
CA LYS A 214 -5.88 -10.76 18.16
C LYS A 214 -5.48 -9.37 18.63
N ALA A 215 -5.08 -8.50 17.70
CA ALA A 215 -4.63 -7.14 18.02
C ALA A 215 -5.78 -6.20 18.41
N VAL A 216 -6.93 -6.32 17.72
CA VAL A 216 -8.00 -5.31 17.77
C VAL A 216 -9.13 -5.68 18.72
N ALA A 217 -9.42 -6.97 18.94
CA ALA A 217 -10.57 -7.37 19.76
C ALA A 217 -10.59 -6.74 21.17
N PRO A 218 -9.45 -6.64 21.92
CA PRO A 218 -9.46 -6.02 23.24
C PRO A 218 -9.84 -4.53 23.20
N ILE A 219 -9.24 -3.77 22.28
CA ILE A 219 -9.44 -2.32 22.20
C ILE A 219 -10.75 -1.92 21.51
N GLU A 220 -11.34 -2.80 20.69
CA GLU A 220 -12.66 -2.58 20.08
C GLU A 220 -13.75 -2.49 21.16
N LEU A 221 -13.65 -3.29 22.22
CA LEU A 221 -14.57 -3.22 23.36
C LEU A 221 -14.43 -1.90 24.12
N VAL A 222 -13.21 -1.40 24.29
CA VAL A 222 -12.92 -0.11 24.91
C VAL A 222 -13.58 1.02 24.12
N LYS A 223 -13.29 1.11 22.81
CA LYS A 223 -13.89 2.11 21.90
C LYS A 223 -15.42 2.08 21.98
N ARG A 224 -16.04 0.90 21.84
CA ARG A 224 -17.51 0.76 21.89
C ARG A 224 -18.09 1.20 23.22
N GLY A 225 -17.40 0.90 24.33
CA GLY A 225 -17.80 1.35 25.66
C GLY A 225 -17.81 2.88 25.77
N HIS A 226 -16.77 3.56 25.26
CA HIS A 226 -16.71 5.02 25.24
C HIS A 226 -17.82 5.63 24.38
N LEU A 227 -18.01 5.14 23.16
CA LEU A 227 -19.04 5.64 22.24
C LEU A 227 -20.47 5.44 22.80
N LEU A 228 -20.73 4.30 23.46
CA LEU A 228 -22.02 4.04 24.09
C LEU A 228 -22.29 5.02 25.23
N LYS A 229 -21.30 5.25 26.11
CA LYS A 229 -21.41 6.25 27.18
C LYS A 229 -21.62 7.65 26.63
N GLY A 230 -20.93 8.02 25.54
CA GLY A 230 -21.13 9.29 24.84
C GLY A 230 -22.58 9.48 24.36
N LYS A 231 -23.17 8.45 23.74
CA LYS A 231 -24.59 8.47 23.31
C LYS A 231 -25.58 8.62 24.47
N LEU A 232 -25.17 8.28 25.69
CA LEU A 232 -25.96 8.45 26.92
C LEU A 232 -25.70 9.80 27.62
N GLY A 233 -24.91 10.70 27.02
CA GLY A 233 -24.53 11.97 27.64
C GLY A 233 -23.50 11.84 28.77
N GLN A 234 -22.78 10.71 28.83
CA GLN A 234 -21.83 10.35 29.88
C GLN A 234 -20.44 10.07 29.30
N ALA A 235 -20.04 10.79 28.25
CA ALA A 235 -18.74 10.63 27.62
C ALA A 235 -17.61 10.68 28.67
N PRO A 236 -16.67 9.71 28.70
CA PRO A 236 -15.55 9.78 29.62
C PRO A 236 -14.65 10.97 29.31
N ALA A 237 -13.95 11.47 30.33
CA ALA A 237 -12.92 12.50 30.15
C ALA A 237 -11.71 11.96 29.38
N LEU A 238 -10.93 12.86 28.75
CA LEU A 238 -9.82 12.48 27.87
C LEU A 238 -8.72 11.70 28.60
N ASP A 239 -8.43 12.04 29.86
CA ASP A 239 -7.49 11.31 30.71
C ASP A 239 -7.96 9.87 30.96
N ARG A 240 -9.25 9.67 31.19
CA ARG A 240 -9.85 8.34 31.33
C ARG A 240 -9.79 7.57 30.02
N ILE A 241 -10.14 8.21 28.90
CA ILE A 241 -10.04 7.59 27.57
C ILE A 241 -8.61 7.12 27.33
N GLN A 242 -7.62 7.99 27.55
CA GLN A 242 -6.20 7.67 27.38
C GLN A 242 -5.77 6.46 28.22
N ALA A 243 -6.20 6.41 29.49
CA ALA A 243 -5.85 5.34 30.42
C ALA A 243 -6.53 3.98 30.13
N ASP A 244 -7.62 3.98 29.36
CA ASP A 244 -8.34 2.75 28.98
C ASP A 244 -7.69 2.04 27.77
N TYR A 245 -6.76 2.70 27.07
CA TYR A 245 -5.94 2.09 26.02
C TYR A 245 -4.56 1.66 26.55
N PRO A 246 -3.82 0.79 25.82
CA PRO A 246 -2.45 0.46 26.16
C PRO A 246 -1.56 1.71 26.31
N GLU A 247 -0.43 1.60 27.01
CA GLU A 247 0.45 2.75 27.17
C GLU A 247 1.26 3.02 25.89
N ALA A 248 1.25 4.26 25.40
CA ALA A 248 2.06 4.73 24.27
C ALA A 248 3.44 5.25 24.73
N LEU A 249 4.38 5.40 23.78
CA LEU A 249 5.74 5.88 24.07
C LEU A 249 5.74 7.20 24.82
N THR A 250 5.01 8.21 24.33
CA THR A 250 5.04 9.55 24.91
C THR A 250 4.38 9.59 26.29
N VAL A 251 3.28 8.86 26.49
CA VAL A 251 2.62 8.71 27.80
C VAL A 251 3.58 8.11 28.83
N ARG A 252 4.28 7.03 28.44
CA ARG A 252 5.29 6.39 29.29
C ARG A 252 6.42 7.36 29.67
N MET A 253 6.94 8.08 28.69
CA MET A 253 8.02 9.05 28.89
C MET A 253 7.60 10.21 29.80
N GLU A 254 6.39 10.73 29.64
CA GLU A 254 5.83 11.79 30.49
C GLU A 254 5.58 11.32 31.93
N ARG A 255 5.19 10.06 32.12
CA ARG A 255 5.08 9.46 33.47
C ARG A 255 6.44 9.35 34.15
N GLU A 256 7.48 8.97 33.42
CA GLU A 256 8.84 8.75 33.95
C GLU A 256 9.63 10.05 34.12
N SER A 257 9.43 11.01 33.21
CA SER A 257 10.08 12.31 33.22
C SER A 257 9.11 13.36 32.65
N PRO A 258 8.28 14.00 33.51
CA PRO A 258 7.32 15.01 33.08
C PRO A 258 7.96 16.14 32.26
N GLY A 259 7.33 16.49 31.14
CA GLY A 259 7.76 17.48 30.16
C GLY A 259 8.77 16.98 29.12
N SER A 260 9.29 15.74 29.24
CA SER A 260 10.37 15.23 28.38
C SER A 260 10.04 15.23 26.89
N THR A 261 8.79 14.90 26.55
CA THR A 261 8.32 14.81 25.16
C THR A 261 7.90 16.17 24.58
N ARG A 262 7.81 17.21 25.42
CA ARG A 262 7.46 18.57 24.99
C ARG A 262 8.69 19.43 24.71
N THR A 263 9.89 18.93 25.00
CA THR A 263 11.15 19.63 24.76
C THR A 263 11.44 19.88 23.26
N ASP A 264 12.22 20.92 22.98
CA ASP A 264 12.69 21.25 21.62
C ASP A 264 13.54 20.13 21.01
N ALA A 265 14.35 19.47 21.84
CA ALA A 265 15.16 18.34 21.44
C ALA A 265 14.30 17.14 21.03
N PHE A 266 13.24 16.82 21.79
CA PHE A 266 12.33 15.74 21.42
C PHE A 266 11.53 16.08 20.16
N PHE A 267 11.11 17.33 19.98
CA PHE A 267 10.45 17.77 18.75
C PHE A 267 11.32 17.50 17.51
N GLY A 268 12.60 17.91 17.54
CA GLY A 268 13.53 17.63 16.43
C GLY A 268 13.87 16.14 16.28
N GLU A 269 13.95 15.39 17.39
CA GLU A 269 14.13 13.93 17.37
C GLU A 269 12.99 13.25 16.60
N ARG A 270 11.73 13.59 16.90
CA ARG A 270 10.56 12.98 16.24
C ARG A 270 10.47 13.38 14.78
N LEU A 271 10.83 14.61 14.41
CA LEU A 271 10.88 15.02 13.01
C LEU A 271 11.85 14.16 12.20
N LEU A 272 12.99 13.78 12.77
CA LEU A 272 13.99 12.94 12.09
C LEU A 272 13.66 11.45 12.17
N ASN A 273 13.27 10.94 13.33
CA ASN A 273 13.26 9.50 13.63
C ASN A 273 11.91 8.95 14.08
N GLY A 274 10.90 9.80 14.26
CA GLY A 274 9.54 9.34 14.52
C GLY A 274 8.84 8.85 13.26
N MET A 275 7.53 8.64 13.36
CA MET A 275 6.67 8.37 12.21
C MET A 275 6.84 9.46 11.14
N PHE A 276 7.13 10.70 11.56
CA PHE A 276 7.22 11.86 10.69
C PHE A 276 8.30 11.73 9.61
N SER A 277 9.48 11.20 9.97
CA SER A 277 10.61 10.94 9.04
C SER A 277 10.76 12.02 7.95
N SER A 278 10.76 13.29 8.37
CA SER A 278 10.52 14.43 7.49
C SER A 278 11.74 14.73 6.61
N VAL A 279 11.50 14.93 5.31
CA VAL A 279 12.52 15.42 4.38
C VAL A 279 12.68 16.93 4.56
N LEU A 280 13.83 17.33 5.10
CA LEU A 280 14.15 18.73 5.38
C LEU A 280 14.91 19.37 4.22
N ASP A 281 14.50 20.57 3.82
CA ASP A 281 15.32 21.41 2.95
C ASP A 281 16.38 22.14 3.78
N LYS A 282 17.47 22.62 3.16
CA LYS A 282 18.31 23.64 3.80
C LYS A 282 17.55 24.95 3.88
N ASP A 283 17.94 25.80 4.82
CA ASP A 283 17.26 27.08 4.99
C ASP A 283 17.56 28.05 3.81
N PRO A 284 16.57 28.46 2.99
CA PRO A 284 16.77 29.42 1.91
C PRO A 284 17.08 30.85 2.38
N GLU A 285 16.77 31.19 3.65
CA GLU A 285 17.10 32.48 4.28
C GLU A 285 18.50 32.46 4.93
N ALA A 286 19.11 31.27 5.08
CA ALA A 286 20.48 31.11 5.58
C ALA A 286 21.30 30.16 4.68
N PRO A 287 21.45 30.47 3.36
CA PRO A 287 22.04 29.55 2.39
C PRO A 287 23.53 29.23 2.63
N GLY A 288 24.22 30.00 3.48
CA GLY A 288 25.61 29.74 3.88
C GLY A 288 25.75 28.90 5.16
N GLU A 289 24.67 28.60 5.87
CA GLU A 289 24.70 27.86 7.13
C GLU A 289 24.39 26.37 6.87
N ALA A 290 25.43 25.54 6.84
CA ALA A 290 25.27 24.11 6.57
C ALA A 290 24.39 23.38 7.61
N ASN A 291 24.27 23.92 8.82
CA ASN A 291 23.45 23.39 9.91
C ASN A 291 22.04 23.99 9.99
N ALA A 292 21.63 24.86 9.06
CA ALA A 292 20.30 25.45 9.02
C ALA A 292 19.37 24.67 8.05
N PHE A 293 18.17 24.36 8.53
CA PHE A 293 17.18 23.56 7.80
C PHE A 293 15.78 24.18 7.89
N ARG A 294 14.92 23.78 6.95
CA ARG A 294 13.52 24.22 6.86
C ARG A 294 12.60 23.03 6.61
N LEU A 295 11.47 23.01 7.33
CA LEU A 295 10.29 22.20 7.02
C LEU A 295 9.12 23.14 6.71
N TYR A 296 8.50 22.99 5.54
CA TYR A 296 7.40 23.84 5.11
C TYR A 296 6.17 23.02 4.68
N LEU A 297 5.04 23.25 5.34
CA LEU A 297 3.77 22.57 5.11
C LEU A 297 2.71 23.59 4.64
N PRO A 298 2.42 23.66 3.32
CA PRO A 298 1.58 24.69 2.72
C PRO A 298 0.09 24.34 2.72
N TRP A 299 -0.52 24.22 3.91
CA TRP A 299 -1.92 23.82 4.07
C TRP A 299 -2.95 24.82 3.50
N ASN A 300 -2.57 26.07 3.29
CA ASN A 300 -3.44 27.07 2.68
C ASN A 300 -3.78 26.74 1.20
N ALA A 301 -3.06 25.80 0.58
CA ALA A 301 -3.36 25.34 -0.78
C ALA A 301 -4.63 24.50 -0.90
N TYR A 302 -5.24 24.07 0.22
CA TYR A 302 -6.35 23.12 0.24
C TYR A 302 -7.61 23.69 0.89
N GLU A 303 -8.76 23.11 0.57
CA GLU A 303 -10.04 23.48 1.19
C GLU A 303 -10.08 22.93 2.62
N GLN A 304 -10.55 23.77 3.55
CA GLN A 304 -10.64 23.45 4.97
C GLN A 304 -12.09 23.50 5.46
N ASP A 305 -12.39 22.81 6.55
CA ASP A 305 -13.74 22.63 7.09
C ASP A 305 -14.28 23.86 7.86
N GLY A 306 -13.40 24.77 8.26
CA GLY A 306 -13.74 25.95 9.06
C GLY A 306 -13.98 25.67 10.56
N ILE A 307 -13.87 24.41 10.99
CA ILE A 307 -14.04 23.95 12.38
C ILE A 307 -12.67 23.79 13.04
N HIS A 308 -11.73 23.18 12.35
CA HIS A 308 -10.37 23.00 12.81
C HIS A 308 -9.47 24.14 12.30
N CYS A 309 -8.33 24.33 12.97
CA CYS A 309 -7.29 25.24 12.55
C CYS A 309 -6.12 24.46 11.96
N LEU A 310 -5.80 24.73 10.69
CA LEU A 310 -4.65 24.15 9.99
C LEU A 310 -3.91 25.26 9.20
N PRO A 311 -3.00 26.00 9.85
CA PRO A 311 -2.26 27.08 9.22
C PRO A 311 -1.19 26.56 8.27
N ASP A 312 -0.69 27.41 7.36
CA ASP A 312 0.63 27.14 6.77
C ASP A 312 1.67 27.07 7.89
N VAL A 313 2.53 26.04 7.88
CA VAL A 313 3.58 25.87 8.89
C VAL A 313 4.95 25.98 8.25
N ASP A 314 5.79 26.90 8.73
CA ASP A 314 7.18 27.05 8.32
C ASP A 314 8.08 26.97 9.56
N VAL A 315 8.75 25.82 9.72
CA VAL A 315 9.64 25.53 10.85
C VAL A 315 11.08 25.74 10.39
N ARG A 316 11.80 26.63 11.08
CA ARG A 316 13.24 26.82 10.93
C ARG A 316 13.95 26.06 12.01
N LEU A 317 14.94 25.27 11.60
CA LEU A 317 15.63 24.29 12.42
C LEU A 317 17.13 24.55 12.34
N ARG A 318 17.85 24.28 13.42
CA ARG A 318 19.32 24.32 13.44
C ARG A 318 19.86 23.07 14.11
N LEU A 319 20.89 22.48 13.51
CA LEU A 319 21.66 21.41 14.14
C LEU A 319 22.68 22.02 15.11
N VAL A 320 22.57 21.65 16.38
CA VAL A 320 23.43 22.08 17.48
C VAL A 320 23.82 20.84 18.29
N GLU A 321 25.13 20.54 18.38
CA GLU A 321 25.65 19.38 19.14
C GLU A 321 24.90 18.07 18.82
N GLU A 322 24.84 17.70 17.53
CA GLU A 322 24.12 16.52 17.02
C GLU A 322 22.60 16.49 17.24
N ARG A 323 22.01 17.56 17.77
CA ARG A 323 20.56 17.68 18.01
C ARG A 323 19.95 18.71 17.06
N LEU A 324 18.91 18.29 16.35
CA LEU A 324 18.12 19.20 15.53
C LEU A 324 17.15 19.97 16.44
N LEU A 325 17.25 21.29 16.48
CA LEU A 325 16.43 22.13 17.35
C LEU A 325 15.58 23.10 16.52
N PRO A 326 14.28 23.24 16.80
CA PRO A 326 13.47 24.31 16.23
C PRO A 326 13.93 25.66 16.79
N VAL A 327 14.21 26.63 15.92
CA VAL A 327 14.66 27.98 16.30
C VAL A 327 13.61 29.05 15.99
N ARG A 328 12.70 28.79 15.05
CA ARG A 328 11.59 29.68 14.71
C ARG A 328 10.45 28.89 14.08
N ILE A 329 9.21 29.16 14.47
CA ILE A 329 8.00 28.62 13.86
C ILE A 329 7.16 29.79 13.37
N ILE A 330 6.83 29.79 12.07
CA ILE A 330 5.96 30.78 11.46
C ILE A 330 4.66 30.10 11.05
N LEU A 331 3.54 30.64 11.51
CA LEU A 331 2.20 30.14 11.23
C LEU A 331 1.45 31.14 10.35
N GLY A 332 0.97 30.69 9.19
CA GLY A 332 0.04 31.43 8.33
C GLY A 332 -1.40 31.05 8.65
N LEU A 333 -2.02 31.78 9.57
CA LEU A 333 -3.36 31.48 10.09
C LEU A 333 -4.44 32.10 9.19
N ARG A 334 -5.43 31.31 8.80
CA ARG A 334 -6.68 31.83 8.24
C ARG A 334 -7.54 32.45 9.34
N GLU A 335 -8.44 33.35 8.95
CA GLU A 335 -9.53 33.78 9.83
C GLU A 335 -10.45 32.59 10.17
N PRO A 336 -10.99 32.50 11.40
CA PRO A 336 -11.93 31.46 11.77
C PRO A 336 -13.11 31.34 10.78
N GLY A 337 -13.43 30.12 10.36
CA GLY A 337 -14.49 29.85 9.39
C GLY A 337 -14.11 30.07 7.92
N ALA A 338 -12.89 30.52 7.59
CA ALA A 338 -12.44 30.64 6.20
C ALA A 338 -12.06 29.27 5.61
N THR A 339 -12.89 28.78 4.68
CA THR A 339 -12.78 27.42 4.12
C THR A 339 -12.01 27.33 2.80
N ALA A 340 -12.10 28.37 1.96
CA ALA A 340 -11.59 28.33 0.59
C ALA A 340 -10.05 28.21 0.50
N PRO A 341 -9.51 27.41 -0.45
CA PRO A 341 -8.08 27.42 -0.78
C PRO A 341 -7.57 28.83 -1.09
N GLY A 342 -6.36 29.16 -0.63
CA GLY A 342 -5.72 30.45 -0.88
C GLY A 342 -6.34 31.63 -0.15
N SER A 343 -7.20 31.39 0.85
CA SER A 343 -7.74 32.44 1.72
C SER A 343 -6.62 33.31 2.32
N PRO A 344 -6.85 34.61 2.58
CA PRO A 344 -5.88 35.48 3.24
C PRO A 344 -5.40 34.86 4.56
N VAL A 345 -4.10 35.02 4.85
CA VAL A 345 -3.48 34.50 6.08
C VAL A 345 -2.77 35.61 6.86
N THR A 346 -2.94 35.57 8.18
CA THR A 346 -2.20 36.39 9.14
C THR A 346 -0.98 35.60 9.61
N ARG A 347 0.22 36.13 9.36
CA ARG A 347 1.48 35.48 9.74
C ARG A 347 1.87 35.84 11.18
N ARG A 348 2.16 34.83 11.98
CA ARG A 348 2.71 34.97 13.35
C ARG A 348 4.00 34.17 13.47
N SER A 349 5.03 34.76 14.07
CA SER A 349 6.33 34.13 14.28
C SER A 349 6.55 33.89 15.77
N PHE A 350 7.07 32.71 16.09
CA PHE A 350 7.38 32.28 17.45
C PHE A 350 8.81 31.75 17.52
N THR A 351 9.45 31.95 18.66
CA THR A 351 10.81 31.56 19.02
C THR A 351 10.79 30.89 20.40
N PRO A 352 11.85 30.17 20.80
CA PRO A 352 11.92 29.58 22.14
C PRO A 352 11.73 30.57 23.30
N ALA A 353 11.93 31.88 23.07
CA ALA A 353 11.72 32.92 24.08
C ALA A 353 10.24 33.23 24.36
N ASP A 354 9.30 32.75 23.54
CA ASP A 354 7.87 33.08 23.62
C ASP A 354 7.07 32.21 24.61
N GLY A 355 7.73 31.40 25.44
CA GLY A 355 7.13 30.64 26.54
C GLY A 355 5.94 29.77 26.09
N ALA A 356 4.75 29.99 26.67
CA ALA A 356 3.55 29.22 26.31
C ALA A 356 3.16 29.36 24.82
N GLY A 357 3.46 30.49 24.19
CA GLY A 357 3.22 30.68 22.75
C GLY A 357 4.12 29.78 21.89
N TRP A 358 5.35 29.53 22.35
CA TRP A 358 6.27 28.58 21.71
C TRP A 358 5.76 27.14 21.80
N GLU A 359 5.30 26.72 22.98
CA GLU A 359 4.75 25.37 23.18
C GLU A 359 3.50 25.13 22.32
N ALA A 360 2.60 26.11 22.25
CA ALA A 360 1.43 26.03 21.37
C ALA A 360 1.82 25.98 19.88
N ALA A 361 2.81 26.76 19.45
CA ALA A 361 3.31 26.74 18.08
C ALA A 361 3.98 25.39 17.72
N LYS A 362 4.76 24.80 18.64
CA LYS A 362 5.31 23.44 18.47
C LYS A 362 4.24 22.38 18.36
N ARG A 363 3.18 22.45 19.19
CA ARG A 363 2.04 21.53 19.09
C ARG A 363 1.34 21.65 17.74
N MET A 364 1.07 22.88 17.27
CA MET A 364 0.46 23.11 15.95
C MET A 364 1.33 22.57 14.81
N ALA A 365 2.65 22.79 14.87
CA ALA A 365 3.59 22.27 13.89
C ALA A 365 3.64 20.73 13.90
N ARG A 366 3.59 20.10 15.08
CA ARG A 366 3.57 18.65 15.24
C ARG A 366 2.27 18.02 14.74
N VAL A 367 1.11 18.60 15.04
CA VAL A 367 -0.18 18.15 14.48
C VAL A 367 -0.18 18.27 12.95
N SER A 368 0.34 19.37 12.43
CA SER A 368 0.52 19.56 10.99
C SER A 368 1.44 18.50 10.38
N ALA A 369 2.57 18.19 11.02
CA ALA A 369 3.48 17.13 10.58
C ALA A 369 2.83 15.74 10.66
N THR A 370 1.97 15.50 11.66
CA THR A 370 1.20 14.25 11.79
C THR A 370 0.27 14.07 10.60
N LEU A 371 -0.52 15.10 10.26
CA LEU A 371 -1.40 15.06 9.09
C LEU A 371 -0.63 14.93 7.77
N ASP A 372 0.51 15.63 7.63
CA ASP A 372 1.37 15.51 6.45
C ASP A 372 1.95 14.10 6.30
N THR A 373 2.30 13.46 7.42
CA THR A 373 2.82 12.10 7.44
C THR A 373 1.75 11.09 7.05
N GLU A 374 0.56 11.20 7.63
CA GLU A 374 -0.55 10.29 7.31
C GLU A 374 -0.96 10.40 5.84
N LEU A 375 -1.09 11.61 5.30
CA LEU A 375 -1.48 11.79 3.89
C LEU A 375 -0.31 11.59 2.91
N GLY A 376 0.89 12.02 3.27
CA GLY A 376 2.09 12.01 2.44
C GLY A 376 2.89 10.74 2.60
N ASN A 377 3.66 10.63 3.68
CA ASN A 377 4.64 9.56 3.89
C ASN A 377 4.02 8.16 4.04
N HIS A 378 2.78 8.10 4.52
CA HIS A 378 2.09 6.85 4.79
C HIS A 378 1.08 6.52 3.67
N LEU A 379 -0.06 7.20 3.61
CA LEU A 379 -1.12 6.89 2.65
C LEU A 379 -0.70 7.20 1.19
N GLY A 380 -0.09 8.36 0.94
CA GLY A 380 0.35 8.77 -0.39
C GLY A 380 1.48 7.91 -0.93
N GLN A 381 2.65 7.95 -0.29
CA GLN A 381 3.90 7.31 -0.72
C GLN A 381 3.89 5.80 -0.63
N CYS A 382 3.16 5.22 0.35
CA CYS A 382 3.11 3.78 0.52
C CYS A 382 1.83 3.23 -0.10
N HIS A 383 0.66 3.53 0.44
CA HIS A 383 -0.57 2.87 -0.01
C HIS A 383 -0.93 3.14 -1.47
N PHE A 384 -1.23 4.39 -1.85
CA PHE A 384 -1.72 4.69 -3.20
C PHE A 384 -0.62 4.67 -4.26
N ASN A 385 0.59 5.06 -3.89
CA ASN A 385 1.73 4.96 -4.78
C ASN A 385 2.09 3.48 -5.06
N VAL A 386 2.06 2.57 -4.08
CA VAL A 386 2.31 1.14 -4.35
C VAL A 386 1.14 0.49 -5.09
N GLU A 387 -0.10 0.94 -4.87
CA GLU A 387 -1.28 0.41 -5.56
C GLU A 387 -1.21 0.55 -7.10
N GLN A 388 -0.75 1.69 -7.63
CA GLN A 388 -0.57 1.84 -9.09
C GLN A 388 0.44 0.83 -9.66
N TYR A 389 1.51 0.52 -8.92
CA TYR A 389 2.47 -0.52 -9.32
C TYR A 389 1.87 -1.92 -9.18
N ALA A 390 1.05 -2.18 -8.16
CA ALA A 390 0.36 -3.44 -7.99
C ALA A 390 -0.57 -3.72 -9.18
N ILE A 391 -1.41 -2.74 -9.55
CA ILE A 391 -2.36 -2.89 -10.66
C ILE A 391 -1.61 -3.14 -11.96
N ALA A 392 -0.66 -2.28 -12.31
CA ALA A 392 0.11 -2.43 -13.55
C ALA A 392 0.90 -3.75 -13.59
N ALA A 393 1.49 -4.18 -12.47
CA ALA A 393 2.21 -5.44 -12.41
C ALA A 393 1.27 -6.63 -12.65
N HIS A 394 0.14 -6.70 -11.95
CA HIS A 394 -0.81 -7.80 -12.09
C HIS A 394 -1.47 -7.84 -13.48
N ARG A 395 -1.66 -6.68 -14.11
CA ARG A 395 -2.17 -6.56 -15.48
C ARG A 395 -1.19 -7.06 -16.54
N ASN A 396 0.13 -6.98 -16.30
CA ASN A 396 1.12 -7.09 -17.37
C ASN A 396 2.24 -8.14 -17.18
N LEU A 397 2.57 -8.54 -15.94
CA LEU A 397 3.69 -9.43 -15.64
C LEU A 397 3.20 -10.87 -15.36
N ARG A 398 3.53 -11.81 -16.25
CA ARG A 398 3.08 -13.21 -16.19
C ARG A 398 4.20 -14.19 -16.49
N LYS A 399 4.84 -14.07 -17.65
CA LYS A 399 6.01 -14.89 -18.02
C LYS A 399 7.30 -14.30 -17.48
N SER A 400 7.37 -12.97 -17.40
CA SER A 400 8.55 -12.26 -16.95
C SER A 400 8.92 -12.67 -15.51
N PRO A 401 10.18 -13.07 -15.24
CA PRO A 401 10.68 -13.32 -13.89
C PRO A 401 10.49 -12.13 -12.95
N LEU A 402 10.32 -10.91 -13.48
CA LEU A 402 10.05 -9.71 -12.72
C LEU A 402 8.90 -9.89 -11.73
N ARG A 403 7.91 -10.73 -12.06
CA ARG A 403 6.80 -11.05 -11.16
C ARG A 403 7.26 -11.74 -9.87
N TRP A 404 8.30 -12.56 -9.92
CA TRP A 404 8.85 -13.25 -8.74
C TRP A 404 9.52 -12.26 -7.78
N LEU A 405 10.06 -11.16 -8.33
CA LEU A 405 10.67 -10.10 -7.54
C LEU A 405 9.61 -9.15 -6.95
N LEU A 406 8.57 -8.77 -7.71
CA LEU A 406 7.65 -7.70 -7.31
C LEU A 406 6.37 -8.19 -6.62
N MET A 407 5.73 -9.25 -7.10
CA MET A 407 4.38 -9.66 -6.64
C MET A 407 4.28 -9.94 -5.13
N PRO A 408 5.29 -10.51 -4.44
CA PRO A 408 5.22 -10.73 -3.00
C PRO A 408 4.98 -9.43 -2.21
N HIS A 409 5.48 -8.31 -2.75
CA HIS A 409 5.43 -6.98 -2.16
C HIS A 409 4.20 -6.16 -2.61
N LEU A 410 3.57 -6.55 -3.71
CA LEU A 410 2.43 -5.84 -4.31
C LEU A 410 1.07 -6.44 -3.98
N ARG A 411 1.02 -7.67 -3.45
CA ARG A 411 -0.26 -8.30 -3.07
C ARG A 411 -0.90 -7.61 -1.87
N GLU A 412 -2.23 -7.71 -1.80
CA GLU A 412 -3.09 -7.25 -0.69
C GLU A 412 -3.18 -5.72 -0.47
N VAL A 413 -2.30 -4.89 -1.06
CA VAL A 413 -2.36 -3.41 -0.95
C VAL A 413 -3.70 -2.85 -1.43
N VAL A 414 -4.24 -3.36 -2.54
CA VAL A 414 -5.55 -2.98 -3.07
C VAL A 414 -6.68 -3.27 -2.08
N LEU A 415 -6.56 -4.33 -1.28
CA LEU A 415 -7.58 -4.74 -0.32
C LEU A 415 -7.62 -3.80 0.87
N ILE A 416 -6.45 -3.41 1.39
CA ILE A 416 -6.38 -2.50 2.53
C ILE A 416 -6.73 -1.08 2.10
N ASN A 417 -6.35 -0.66 0.89
CA ASN A 417 -6.72 0.64 0.34
C ASN A 417 -8.22 0.74 0.06
N ARG A 418 -8.86 -0.35 -0.41
CA ARG A 418 -10.33 -0.41 -0.52
C ARG A 418 -10.98 -0.31 0.86
N SER A 419 -10.45 -1.03 1.85
CA SER A 419 -10.98 -0.99 3.22
C SER A 419 -10.88 0.43 3.81
N ALA A 420 -9.76 1.11 3.60
CA ALA A 420 -9.51 2.48 4.05
C ALA A 420 -10.52 3.50 3.49
N ASN A 421 -11.05 3.29 2.28
CA ASN A 421 -12.12 4.14 1.73
C ASN A 421 -13.41 4.13 2.57
N GLY A 422 -13.63 3.08 3.38
CA GLY A 422 -14.83 2.95 4.21
C GLY A 422 -14.71 3.52 5.62
N PHE A 423 -13.49 3.77 6.13
CA PHE A 423 -13.29 4.22 7.51
C PHE A 423 -12.22 5.29 7.72
N LEU A 424 -11.24 5.42 6.81
CA LEU A 424 -10.11 6.33 6.97
C LEU A 424 -10.26 7.58 6.09
N VAL A 425 -10.63 7.40 4.82
CA VAL A 425 -10.87 8.48 3.84
C VAL A 425 -12.31 8.45 3.34
N GLY A 426 -12.71 9.45 2.54
CA GLY A 426 -14.08 9.61 2.07
C GLY A 426 -14.94 10.43 3.03
N PRO A 427 -16.25 10.60 2.74
CA PRO A 427 -17.09 11.60 3.40
C PRO A 427 -17.31 11.35 4.90
N THR A 428 -17.10 10.11 5.35
CA THR A 428 -17.23 9.72 6.77
C THR A 428 -15.92 9.19 7.36
N GLY A 429 -14.84 9.21 6.56
CA GLY A 429 -13.53 8.72 6.97
C GLY A 429 -12.93 9.52 8.12
N TYR A 430 -12.19 8.86 9.00
CA TYR A 430 -11.57 9.47 10.17
C TYR A 430 -10.66 10.66 9.80
N ILE A 431 -9.82 10.56 8.76
CA ILE A 431 -8.96 11.69 8.36
C ILE A 431 -9.80 12.90 7.96
N THR A 432 -10.89 12.70 7.22
CA THR A 432 -11.78 13.79 6.79
C THR A 432 -12.54 14.42 7.94
N ARG A 433 -12.90 13.65 8.98
CA ARG A 433 -13.63 14.17 10.15
C ARG A 433 -12.71 14.79 11.21
N ALA A 434 -11.53 14.22 11.43
CA ALA A 434 -10.62 14.57 12.52
C ALA A 434 -9.49 15.54 12.11
N SER A 435 -9.33 15.81 10.81
CA SER A 435 -8.43 16.86 10.32
C SER A 435 -9.21 18.10 9.90
N ALA A 436 -8.49 19.18 9.59
CA ALA A 436 -9.11 20.40 9.07
C ALA A 436 -9.46 20.36 7.59
N LEU A 437 -9.13 19.29 6.86
CA LEU A 437 -9.35 19.22 5.42
C LEU A 437 -10.76 18.66 5.13
N THR A 438 -11.46 19.28 4.19
CA THR A 438 -12.68 18.68 3.63
C THR A 438 -12.34 17.42 2.84
N GLU A 439 -13.34 16.62 2.47
CA GLU A 439 -13.14 15.48 1.56
C GLU A 439 -12.42 15.92 0.27
N ARG A 440 -12.85 17.03 -0.33
CA ARG A 440 -12.23 17.60 -1.54
C ARG A 440 -10.81 18.08 -1.27
N GLY A 441 -10.55 18.66 -0.09
CA GLY A 441 -9.21 19.02 0.36
C GLY A 441 -8.27 17.82 0.46
N VAL A 442 -8.74 16.72 1.08
CA VAL A 442 -8.00 15.44 1.16
C VAL A 442 -7.74 14.86 -0.23
N GLN A 443 -8.75 14.77 -1.09
CA GLN A 443 -8.60 14.28 -2.46
C GLN A 443 -7.60 15.10 -3.26
N SER A 444 -7.67 16.43 -3.16
CA SER A 444 -6.75 17.36 -3.84
C SER A 444 -5.32 17.19 -3.33
N ARG A 445 -5.13 17.04 -2.01
CA ARG A 445 -3.82 16.79 -1.41
C ARG A 445 -3.22 15.48 -1.94
N LEU A 446 -4.00 14.40 -1.96
CA LEU A 446 -3.54 13.10 -2.45
C LEU A 446 -3.19 13.17 -3.95
N GLN A 447 -4.01 13.79 -4.78
CA GLN A 447 -3.70 13.97 -6.20
C GLN A 447 -2.39 14.75 -6.42
N HIS A 448 -2.17 15.82 -5.66
CA HIS A 448 -0.91 16.57 -5.72
C HIS A 448 0.30 15.76 -5.24
N LEU A 449 0.13 14.95 -4.21
CA LEU A 449 1.18 14.07 -3.69
C LEU A 449 1.56 13.00 -4.72
N LEU A 450 0.57 12.27 -5.26
CA LEU A 450 0.79 11.28 -6.31
C LEU A 450 1.37 11.91 -7.57
N GLY A 451 0.97 13.15 -7.88
CA GLY A 451 1.57 13.96 -8.94
C GLY A 451 3.05 14.31 -8.72
N SER A 452 3.57 14.15 -7.50
CA SER A 452 4.95 14.50 -7.13
C SER A 452 5.89 13.29 -6.96
N TYR A 453 5.37 12.07 -7.10
CA TYR A 453 6.12 10.85 -6.89
C TYR A 453 6.56 10.23 -8.22
N ASP A 454 7.86 9.94 -8.29
CA ASP A 454 8.47 9.25 -9.42
C ASP A 454 9.58 8.35 -8.88
N TRP A 455 9.80 7.20 -9.50
CA TRP A 455 10.90 6.29 -9.16
C TRP A 455 12.23 6.80 -9.70
N LYS A 456 12.18 7.57 -10.79
CA LYS A 456 13.39 8.01 -11.50
C LYS A 456 14.13 9.06 -10.69
N GLY A 457 15.36 8.72 -10.30
CA GLY A 457 16.21 9.59 -9.48
C GLY A 457 15.93 9.50 -7.98
N PHE A 458 15.01 8.64 -7.54
CA PHE A 458 14.77 8.40 -6.12
C PHE A 458 15.96 7.70 -5.47
N GLU A 459 16.42 8.28 -4.36
CA GLU A 459 17.28 7.67 -3.36
C GLU A 459 16.85 8.20 -1.99
N PRO A 460 16.93 7.40 -0.90
CA PRO A 460 16.66 7.89 0.45
C PRO A 460 17.56 9.06 0.82
N ALA A 461 17.01 10.03 1.55
CA ALA A 461 17.77 11.20 1.97
C ALA A 461 18.96 10.78 2.88
N PRO A 462 20.15 11.38 2.70
CA PRO A 462 21.28 11.11 3.58
C PRO A 462 21.00 11.63 5.00
N PRO A 463 21.67 11.06 6.03
CA PRO A 463 21.52 11.54 7.40
C PRO A 463 21.96 12.99 7.53
N VAL A 464 21.25 13.75 8.38
CA VAL A 464 21.58 15.16 8.66
C VAL A 464 22.58 15.30 9.81
N CYS A 465 22.65 14.28 10.66
CA CYS A 465 23.54 14.14 11.81
C CYS A 465 23.68 12.64 12.17
N GLU A 466 24.59 12.29 13.07
CA GLU A 466 24.81 10.89 13.49
C GLU A 466 23.57 10.28 14.14
N GLY A 467 22.79 11.10 14.83
CA GLY A 467 21.54 10.74 15.49
C GLY A 467 20.32 10.59 14.55
N HIS A 468 20.47 10.84 13.23
CA HIS A 468 19.40 10.65 12.24
C HIS A 468 19.26 9.16 11.87
N ARG A 469 18.76 8.36 12.82
CA ARG A 469 18.62 6.91 12.73
C ARG A 469 17.74 6.45 11.57
N TYR A 470 16.64 7.16 11.26
CA TYR A 470 15.78 6.83 10.11
C TYR A 470 16.58 6.82 8.80
N ALA A 471 17.23 7.94 8.44
CA ALA A 471 17.99 8.05 7.20
C ALA A 471 19.12 7.01 7.11
N ARG A 472 19.77 6.69 8.23
CA ARG A 472 20.79 5.62 8.28
C ARG A 472 20.18 4.24 8.03
N ALA A 473 19.04 3.93 8.66
CA ALA A 473 18.35 2.66 8.46
C ALA A 473 17.80 2.54 7.04
N ALA A 474 17.26 3.64 6.50
CA ALA A 474 16.79 3.75 5.13
C ALA A 474 17.92 3.52 4.13
N GLY A 475 19.09 4.15 4.35
CA GLY A 475 20.27 3.96 3.52
C GLY A 475 20.81 2.53 3.57
N LEU A 476 20.86 1.91 4.76
CA LEU A 476 21.25 0.50 4.91
C LEU A 476 20.27 -0.43 4.20
N PHE A 477 18.97 -0.28 4.43
CA PHE A 477 17.95 -1.10 3.78
C PHE A 477 17.98 -0.93 2.26
N TRP A 478 18.07 0.31 1.78
CA TRP A 478 18.19 0.61 0.37
C TRP A 478 19.40 -0.11 -0.22
N LYS A 479 20.59 -0.01 0.40
CA LYS A 479 21.81 -0.71 -0.04
C LYS A 479 21.57 -2.22 -0.19
N LEU A 480 21.09 -2.88 0.86
CA LEU A 480 20.86 -4.33 0.85
C LEU A 480 19.80 -4.76 -0.17
N LEU A 481 18.75 -3.96 -0.34
CA LEU A 481 17.76 -4.18 -1.39
C LEU A 481 18.38 -4.06 -2.79
N GLY A 482 19.31 -3.12 -2.98
CA GLY A 482 20.09 -2.99 -4.22
C GLY A 482 20.89 -4.26 -4.52
N GLU A 483 21.61 -4.78 -3.52
CA GLU A 483 22.36 -6.04 -3.64
C GLU A 483 21.45 -7.22 -4.00
N HIS A 484 20.26 -7.30 -3.40
CA HIS A 484 19.28 -8.34 -3.73
C HIS A 484 18.75 -8.23 -5.17
N VAL A 485 18.41 -7.02 -5.61
CA VAL A 485 17.93 -6.73 -6.96
C VAL A 485 19.02 -7.00 -8.00
N ASP A 486 20.25 -6.56 -7.75
CA ASP A 486 21.38 -6.81 -8.66
C ASP A 486 21.64 -8.32 -8.83
N ALA A 487 21.62 -9.08 -7.74
CA ALA A 487 21.75 -10.52 -7.80
C ALA A 487 20.59 -11.19 -8.56
N PHE A 488 19.36 -10.68 -8.42
CA PHE A 488 18.20 -11.18 -9.15
C PHE A 488 18.36 -10.97 -10.67
N PHE A 489 18.80 -9.79 -11.07
CA PHE A 489 19.02 -9.47 -12.48
C PHE A 489 20.24 -10.20 -13.07
N ALA A 490 21.26 -10.48 -12.26
CA ALA A 490 22.38 -11.32 -12.69
C ALA A 490 21.92 -12.76 -12.98
N GLU A 491 20.96 -13.27 -12.20
CA GLU A 491 20.43 -14.63 -12.32
C GLU A 491 19.39 -14.77 -13.44
N HIS A 492 18.48 -13.80 -13.57
CA HIS A 492 17.32 -13.89 -14.46
C HIS A 492 17.35 -12.90 -15.65
N GLY A 493 18.44 -12.16 -15.84
CA GLY A 493 18.56 -11.09 -16.84
C GLY A 493 18.16 -11.54 -18.25
N ALA A 494 18.71 -12.67 -18.74
CA ALA A 494 18.38 -13.17 -20.07
C ALA A 494 16.89 -13.52 -20.24
N ALA A 495 16.25 -14.08 -19.22
CA ALA A 495 14.82 -14.40 -19.25
C ALA A 495 13.94 -13.13 -19.14
N LEU A 496 14.39 -12.10 -18.42
CA LEU A 496 13.75 -10.79 -18.39
C LEU A 496 13.79 -10.10 -19.76
N GLU A 497 14.94 -10.14 -20.43
CA GLU A 497 15.09 -9.58 -21.79
C GLU A 497 14.25 -10.32 -22.81
N ALA A 498 14.14 -11.65 -22.71
CA ALA A 498 13.29 -12.46 -23.58
C ALA A 498 11.80 -12.09 -23.46
N GLU A 499 11.36 -11.66 -22.27
CA GLU A 499 9.98 -11.26 -21.97
C GLU A 499 9.83 -9.74 -21.85
N TRP A 500 10.69 -8.95 -22.50
CA TRP A 500 10.71 -7.48 -22.37
C TRP A 500 9.42 -6.81 -22.82
N ARG A 501 8.63 -7.44 -23.70
CA ARG A 501 7.31 -6.95 -24.09
C ARG A 501 6.37 -6.81 -22.88
N GLU A 502 6.46 -7.68 -21.87
CA GLU A 502 5.71 -7.51 -20.62
C GLU A 502 6.20 -6.30 -19.81
N VAL A 503 7.51 -6.04 -19.80
CA VAL A 503 8.11 -4.85 -19.16
C VAL A 503 7.62 -3.57 -19.83
N ARG A 504 7.57 -3.56 -21.17
CA ARG A 504 6.99 -2.44 -21.93
C ARG A 504 5.52 -2.23 -21.57
N ARG A 505 4.70 -3.27 -21.57
CA ARG A 505 3.27 -3.15 -21.23
C ARG A 505 3.06 -2.66 -19.80
N PHE A 506 3.86 -3.16 -18.86
CA PHE A 506 3.90 -2.64 -17.49
C PHE A 506 4.26 -1.15 -17.43
N SER A 507 5.29 -0.71 -18.18
CA SER A 507 5.71 0.69 -18.28
C SER A 507 4.63 1.59 -18.89
N ASP A 508 4.04 1.18 -20.02
CA ASP A 508 2.96 1.89 -20.71
C ASP A 508 1.76 2.09 -19.77
N ASP A 509 1.32 1.01 -19.10
CA ASP A 509 0.15 1.01 -18.21
C ASP A 509 0.38 1.90 -16.99
N LEU A 510 1.57 1.87 -16.38
CA LEU A 510 1.96 2.78 -15.29
C LEU A 510 1.87 4.25 -15.70
N VAL A 511 2.50 4.61 -16.82
CA VAL A 511 2.58 6.01 -17.26
C VAL A 511 1.18 6.52 -17.62
N ALA A 512 0.42 5.73 -18.37
CA ALA A 512 -0.93 6.10 -18.82
C ALA A 512 -1.87 6.43 -17.66
N HIS A 513 -1.84 5.65 -16.57
CA HIS A 513 -2.77 5.78 -15.44
C HIS A 513 -2.25 6.64 -14.30
N SER A 514 -0.94 6.95 -14.25
CA SER A 514 -0.41 7.83 -13.19
C SER A 514 -1.01 9.24 -13.24
N ALA A 515 -1.00 9.91 -12.09
CA ALA A 515 -1.47 11.29 -11.96
C ALA A 515 -0.64 12.24 -12.86
N PRO A 516 -1.22 13.37 -13.32
CA PRO A 516 -0.44 14.44 -13.92
C PRO A 516 0.65 14.93 -12.95
N ALA A 517 1.83 15.26 -13.47
CA ALA A 517 2.91 15.78 -12.66
C ALA A 517 2.50 17.08 -11.96
N PHE A 518 2.74 17.17 -10.66
CA PHE A 518 2.38 18.31 -9.83
C PHE A 518 3.61 18.92 -9.18
N VAL A 519 3.85 20.20 -9.50
CA VAL A 519 4.86 21.03 -8.85
C VAL A 519 4.17 22.28 -8.33
N CYS A 520 4.18 22.45 -7.01
CA CYS A 520 3.51 23.58 -6.38
C CYS A 520 4.10 24.92 -6.87
N ARG A 521 3.28 25.99 -6.82
CA ARG A 521 3.64 27.31 -7.34
C ARG A 521 4.99 27.83 -6.79
N TYR A 522 5.26 27.60 -5.51
CA TYR A 522 6.51 28.02 -4.88
C TYR A 522 7.73 27.31 -5.49
N LEU A 523 7.70 25.98 -5.57
CA LEU A 523 8.81 25.22 -6.14
C LEU A 523 8.99 25.51 -7.62
N ARG A 524 7.89 25.59 -8.38
CA ARG A 524 7.92 25.95 -9.81
C ARG A 524 8.59 27.31 -10.04
N ALA A 525 8.39 28.26 -9.15
CA ALA A 525 9.01 29.58 -9.25
C ALA A 525 10.49 29.60 -8.83
N MET A 526 10.94 28.67 -7.97
CA MET A 526 12.22 28.80 -7.26
C MET A 526 13.27 27.76 -7.65
N VAL A 527 12.88 26.60 -8.18
CA VAL A 527 13.80 25.45 -8.38
C VAL A 527 14.09 25.15 -9.85
N PRO A 528 13.10 24.92 -10.74
CA PRO A 528 13.38 24.57 -12.12
C PRO A 528 14.23 25.62 -12.84
N GLY A 529 15.27 25.18 -13.55
CA GLY A 529 16.21 26.00 -14.30
C GLY A 529 17.08 26.93 -13.44
N LYS A 530 17.09 26.75 -12.11
CA LYS A 530 17.76 27.65 -11.16
C LYS A 530 18.72 26.89 -10.24
N ALA A 531 19.78 27.57 -9.84
CA ALA A 531 20.64 27.11 -8.75
C ALA A 531 19.87 27.25 -7.42
N ALA A 532 19.19 26.17 -7.03
CA ALA A 532 18.49 26.05 -5.74
C ALA A 532 19.27 25.13 -4.80
N PRO A 533 20.46 25.52 -4.29
CA PRO A 533 21.31 24.68 -3.45
C PRO A 533 20.65 24.35 -2.10
N TRP A 534 19.59 25.08 -1.74
CA TRP A 534 18.83 24.83 -0.53
C TRP A 534 17.85 23.66 -0.67
N PHE A 535 17.45 23.33 -1.89
CA PHE A 535 16.43 22.32 -2.17
C PHE A 535 17.05 20.92 -2.15
N VAL A 536 16.58 20.08 -1.24
CA VAL A 536 16.98 18.68 -1.18
C VAL A 536 16.29 17.92 -2.31
N ARG A 537 17.09 17.27 -3.16
CA ARG A 537 16.62 16.53 -4.35
C ARG A 537 16.41 15.04 -4.10
N SER A 538 17.04 14.47 -3.07
CA SER A 538 16.77 13.08 -2.67
C SER A 538 15.28 12.93 -2.33
N GLU A 539 14.73 11.76 -2.64
CA GLU A 539 13.30 11.46 -2.49
C GLU A 539 12.32 12.33 -3.30
N ARG A 540 12.79 13.23 -4.19
CA ARG A 540 11.94 14.12 -4.98
C ARG A 540 12.12 13.88 -6.47
N MET A 541 11.04 13.99 -7.24
CA MET A 541 11.09 13.86 -8.70
C MET A 541 11.93 14.98 -9.34
N ASP A 542 12.39 14.74 -10.57
CA ASP A 542 13.08 15.75 -11.37
C ASP A 542 12.13 16.90 -11.75
N LEU A 543 12.18 18.00 -11.00
CA LEU A 543 11.31 19.15 -11.23
C LEU A 543 11.53 19.82 -12.59
N ASP A 544 12.73 19.72 -13.17
CA ASP A 544 13.04 20.30 -14.48
C ASP A 544 12.33 19.53 -15.59
N ALA A 545 12.34 18.19 -15.52
CA ALA A 545 11.57 17.35 -16.43
C ALA A 545 10.06 17.48 -16.21
N LYS A 546 9.61 17.65 -14.96
CA LYS A 546 8.19 17.59 -14.56
C LYS A 546 7.45 18.92 -14.63
N THR A 547 8.08 19.98 -15.15
CA THR A 547 7.46 21.30 -15.37
C THR A 547 7.33 21.70 -16.85
N GLN A 548 7.64 20.78 -17.77
CA GLN A 548 7.50 20.98 -19.21
C GLN A 548 6.03 20.98 -19.66
N GLU A 549 5.75 21.61 -20.82
CA GLU A 549 4.43 21.62 -21.46
C GLU A 549 4.44 20.73 -22.73
N PRO A 550 3.42 19.86 -22.96
CA PRO A 550 2.27 19.61 -22.07
C PRO A 550 2.69 18.93 -20.75
N VAL A 551 1.91 19.16 -19.68
CA VAL A 551 2.21 18.61 -18.35
C VAL A 551 2.44 17.09 -18.42
N PRO A 552 3.65 16.60 -18.09
CA PRO A 552 3.95 15.18 -18.17
C PRO A 552 3.22 14.40 -17.10
N LYS A 553 3.22 13.08 -17.24
CA LYS A 553 2.78 12.14 -16.19
C LYS A 553 3.80 12.10 -15.05
N ALA A 554 3.32 11.86 -13.82
CA ALA A 554 4.15 11.83 -12.63
C ALA A 554 5.17 10.69 -12.68
N VAL A 555 4.73 9.48 -13.06
CA VAL A 555 5.62 8.32 -13.18
C VAL A 555 6.37 8.36 -14.50
N SER A 556 7.69 8.22 -14.45
CA SER A 556 8.53 8.07 -15.66
C SER A 556 8.42 6.68 -16.28
N ALA A 557 8.50 6.59 -17.60
CA ALA A 557 8.58 5.30 -18.30
C ALA A 557 9.92 4.60 -18.03
N VAL A 558 9.88 3.27 -17.87
CA VAL A 558 11.09 2.43 -17.86
C VAL A 558 11.59 2.21 -19.29
N THR A 559 10.68 1.94 -20.21
CA THR A 559 10.95 1.67 -21.62
C THR A 559 9.74 2.04 -22.47
N TRP A 560 9.99 2.25 -23.76
CA TRP A 560 8.96 2.46 -24.79
C TRP A 560 9.07 1.44 -25.94
N THR A 561 10.00 0.49 -25.83
CA THR A 561 10.34 -0.46 -26.90
C THR A 561 10.13 -1.90 -26.44
N ASP A 562 9.85 -2.80 -27.38
CA ASP A 562 9.67 -4.24 -27.10
C ASP A 562 11.00 -4.98 -26.85
N VAL A 563 12.13 -4.28 -26.96
CA VAL A 563 13.49 -4.78 -26.70
C VAL A 563 14.22 -3.75 -25.83
N PRO A 564 15.00 -4.17 -24.81
CA PRO A 564 15.69 -3.25 -23.92
C PRO A 564 16.71 -2.38 -24.67
N GLN A 565 16.69 -1.07 -24.40
CA GLN A 565 17.69 -0.12 -24.85
C GLN A 565 18.80 0.08 -23.79
N PRO A 566 19.97 0.63 -24.18
CA PRO A 566 21.05 0.90 -23.23
C PRO A 566 20.58 1.71 -22.01
N GLY A 567 20.79 1.14 -20.81
CA GLY A 567 20.41 1.76 -19.53
C GLY A 567 18.97 1.48 -19.05
N GLU A 568 18.12 0.84 -19.86
CA GLU A 568 16.75 0.52 -19.43
C GLU A 568 16.69 -0.62 -18.41
N LEU A 569 17.62 -1.58 -18.48
CA LEU A 569 17.77 -2.61 -17.42
C LEU A 569 18.11 -1.99 -16.07
N GLU A 570 19.03 -1.03 -16.03
CA GLU A 570 19.37 -0.29 -14.81
C GLU A 570 18.20 0.58 -14.32
N SER A 571 17.43 1.14 -15.26
CA SER A 571 16.19 1.86 -14.93
C SER A 571 15.15 0.92 -14.31
N LEU A 572 14.99 -0.28 -14.84
CA LEU A 572 14.09 -1.29 -14.30
C LEU A 572 14.52 -1.75 -12.89
N LYS A 573 15.82 -1.98 -12.67
CA LYS A 573 16.36 -2.28 -11.32
C LYS A 573 16.03 -1.17 -10.32
N ARG A 574 16.21 0.10 -10.71
CA ARG A 574 15.88 1.25 -9.86
C ARG A 574 14.39 1.31 -9.54
N LEU A 575 13.52 1.05 -10.51
CA LEU A 575 12.08 0.94 -10.28
C LEU A 575 11.77 -0.19 -9.30
N CYS A 576 12.36 -1.38 -9.46
CA CYS A 576 12.12 -2.50 -8.55
C CYS A 576 12.50 -2.14 -7.12
N ARG A 577 13.69 -1.55 -6.95
CA ARG A 577 14.20 -1.08 -5.66
C ARG A 577 13.24 -0.06 -5.04
N TYR A 578 12.77 0.90 -5.82
CA TYR A 578 11.79 1.91 -5.39
C TYR A 578 10.49 1.26 -4.88
N VAL A 579 9.88 0.39 -5.70
CA VAL A 579 8.61 -0.26 -5.36
C VAL A 579 8.73 -1.09 -4.09
N ILE A 580 9.76 -1.92 -3.98
CA ILE A 580 9.96 -2.79 -2.81
C ILE A 580 10.25 -1.95 -1.56
N TYR A 581 11.04 -0.88 -1.67
CA TYR A 581 11.33 0.03 -0.55
C TYR A 581 10.06 0.63 0.06
N PHE A 582 9.15 1.12 -0.79
CA PHE A 582 7.88 1.72 -0.32
C PHE A 582 6.87 0.68 0.17
N ALA A 583 6.84 -0.51 -0.44
CA ALA A 583 5.98 -1.61 -0.01
C ALA A 583 6.42 -2.27 1.31
N THR A 584 7.67 -2.03 1.74
CA THR A 584 8.27 -2.71 2.91
C THR A 584 8.75 -1.70 3.95
N PHE A 585 10.01 -1.26 3.86
CA PHE A 585 10.70 -0.44 4.85
C PHE A 585 9.98 0.87 5.15
N ARG A 586 9.62 1.65 4.11
CA ARG A 586 9.00 2.98 4.35
C ARG A 586 7.65 2.84 5.04
N HIS A 587 6.82 1.92 4.55
CA HIS A 587 5.53 1.62 5.15
C HIS A 587 5.68 1.15 6.59
N ALA A 588 6.55 0.16 6.85
CA ALA A 588 6.77 -0.36 8.19
C ALA A 588 7.25 0.73 9.17
N TRP A 589 8.14 1.63 8.74
CA TRP A 589 8.61 2.72 9.59
C TRP A 589 7.46 3.68 9.97
N ALA A 590 6.71 4.15 8.97
CA ALA A 590 5.61 5.08 9.20
C ALA A 590 4.47 4.45 10.00
N ASN A 591 4.05 3.23 9.63
CA ASN A 591 2.93 2.53 10.22
C ASN A 591 3.22 2.04 11.65
N ASN A 592 4.36 1.39 11.88
CA ASN A 592 4.66 0.78 13.19
C ASN A 592 4.86 1.83 14.30
N LEU A 593 5.30 3.04 13.93
CA LEU A 593 5.54 4.16 14.85
C LEU A 593 4.31 5.04 15.09
N GLN A 594 3.18 4.81 14.41
CA GLN A 594 1.95 5.58 14.67
C GLN A 594 1.53 5.53 16.13
N TRP A 595 1.63 4.37 16.80
CA TRP A 595 1.29 4.30 18.22
C TRP A 595 2.24 5.08 19.12
N ASP A 596 3.51 5.18 18.70
CA ASP A 596 4.53 5.87 19.49
C ASP A 596 4.34 7.38 19.42
N ASP A 597 3.91 7.92 18.27
CA ASP A 597 3.77 9.36 18.03
C ASP A 597 2.32 9.88 18.10
N ALA A 598 1.33 9.04 17.80
CA ALA A 598 -0.10 9.38 17.80
C ALA A 598 -0.90 8.55 18.84
N GLY A 599 -0.24 7.83 19.74
CA GLY A 599 -0.89 7.12 20.85
C GLY A 599 -1.24 8.00 22.06
N GLU A 600 -1.01 9.32 21.99
CA GLU A 600 -1.34 10.27 23.05
C GLU A 600 -2.15 11.46 22.50
N VAL A 601 -3.40 11.58 22.93
CA VAL A 601 -4.39 12.54 22.39
C VAL A 601 -3.94 14.00 22.50
N LEU A 602 -3.27 14.36 23.60
CA LEU A 602 -2.86 15.76 23.83
C LEU A 602 -1.55 16.12 23.11
N TYR A 603 -0.72 15.12 22.81
CA TYR A 603 0.58 15.30 22.17
C TYR A 603 0.47 15.54 20.66
N ALA A 604 -0.27 14.67 19.96
CA ALA A 604 -0.50 14.71 18.52
C ALA A 604 -1.94 14.30 18.20
N CYS A 605 -2.45 14.77 17.06
CA CYS A 605 -3.74 14.43 16.46
C CYS A 605 -3.72 14.87 14.99
N LEU A 606 -4.85 14.76 14.27
CA LEU A 606 -4.94 15.18 12.86
C LEU A 606 -5.42 16.61 12.65
N GLY A 607 -5.94 17.25 13.70
CA GLY A 607 -6.46 18.61 13.66
C GLY A 607 -6.71 19.16 15.06
N LEU A 608 -6.47 20.46 15.24
CA LEU A 608 -6.79 21.18 16.48
C LEU A 608 -8.02 22.05 16.26
N ARG A 609 -8.92 22.12 17.25
CA ARG A 609 -10.11 22.98 17.24
C ARG A 609 -9.80 24.36 17.81
N TRP A 610 -10.71 25.31 17.66
CA TRP A 610 -10.61 26.63 18.28
C TRP A 610 -11.01 26.56 19.76
N GLY A 611 -10.04 26.78 20.65
CA GLY A 611 -10.26 26.80 22.10
C GLY A 611 -10.60 28.18 22.64
N LYS A 612 -10.66 28.30 23.97
CA LYS A 612 -10.94 29.57 24.69
C LYS A 612 -9.90 30.64 24.40
N GLY A 613 -8.65 30.23 24.17
CA GLY A 613 -7.54 31.10 23.78
C GLY A 613 -7.36 31.28 22.26
N GLY A 614 -8.30 30.81 21.45
CA GLY A 614 -8.16 30.70 20.00
C GLY A 614 -7.37 29.45 19.57
N ALA A 615 -6.78 29.48 18.37
CA ALA A 615 -6.09 28.33 17.77
C ALA A 615 -4.74 27.96 18.42
N LEU A 616 -4.16 28.82 19.26
CA LEU A 616 -2.85 28.63 19.88
C LEU A 616 -2.95 28.49 21.40
N SER A 617 -3.98 27.80 21.87
CA SER A 617 -4.14 27.52 23.30
C SER A 617 -3.20 26.40 23.78
N THR A 618 -3.02 26.32 25.10
CA THR A 618 -2.19 25.29 25.75
C THR A 618 -2.90 23.93 25.80
N GLU A 619 -2.17 22.85 26.11
CA GLU A 619 -2.76 21.51 26.30
C GLU A 619 -3.77 21.43 27.46
N ALA A 620 -3.78 22.41 28.38
CA ALA A 620 -4.79 22.51 29.44
C ALA A 620 -6.19 22.93 28.91
N ASP A 621 -6.26 23.49 27.70
CA ASP A 621 -7.51 23.85 27.04
C ASP A 621 -8.03 22.67 26.22
N LEU A 622 -8.85 21.84 26.85
CA LEU A 622 -9.39 20.62 26.24
C LEU A 622 -10.39 20.90 25.10
N ASP A 623 -10.85 22.15 24.95
CA ASP A 623 -11.69 22.55 23.82
C ASP A 623 -10.90 22.56 22.49
N VAL A 624 -9.56 22.58 22.55
CA VAL A 624 -8.67 22.48 21.37
C VAL A 624 -8.44 21.04 20.93
N ALA A 625 -8.44 20.09 21.87
CA ALA A 625 -8.18 18.67 21.59
C ALA A 625 -9.35 18.02 20.83
N PRO A 626 -9.18 16.82 20.23
CA PRO A 626 -10.29 16.05 19.69
C PRO A 626 -11.40 15.85 20.72
N SER A 627 -12.65 15.77 20.27
CA SER A 627 -13.77 15.40 21.14
C SER A 627 -13.56 14.00 21.73
N PRO A 628 -14.25 13.61 22.83
CA PRO A 628 -14.13 12.27 23.39
C PRO A 628 -14.38 11.13 22.39
N GLU A 629 -15.31 11.32 21.44
CA GLU A 629 -15.60 10.36 20.37
C GLU A 629 -14.43 10.25 19.37
N GLU A 630 -13.89 11.38 18.91
CA GLU A 630 -12.74 11.39 18.00
C GLU A 630 -11.46 10.90 18.69
N ALA A 631 -11.27 11.21 19.98
CA ALA A 631 -10.11 10.79 20.76
C ALA A 631 -10.08 9.26 20.93
N THR A 632 -11.21 8.62 21.24
CA THR A 632 -11.25 7.15 21.34
C THR A 632 -11.11 6.49 19.97
N GLU A 633 -11.62 7.10 18.91
CA GLU A 633 -11.46 6.60 17.55
C GLU A 633 -10.00 6.71 17.10
N MET A 634 -9.35 7.84 17.37
CA MET A 634 -7.93 8.08 17.13
C MET A 634 -7.06 6.99 17.74
N LEU A 635 -7.17 6.77 19.05
CA LEU A 635 -6.37 5.76 19.76
C LEU A 635 -6.64 4.34 19.23
N TRP A 636 -7.90 4.04 18.88
CA TRP A 636 -8.24 2.76 18.29
C TRP A 636 -7.62 2.55 16.90
N ILE A 637 -7.66 3.58 16.04
CA ILE A 637 -7.07 3.51 14.69
C ILE A 637 -5.55 3.37 14.79
N SER A 638 -4.85 4.24 15.53
CA SER A 638 -3.39 4.21 15.63
C SER A 638 -2.88 2.87 16.19
N TRP A 639 -3.60 2.25 17.13
CA TRP A 639 -3.26 0.90 17.61
C TRP A 639 -3.53 -0.17 16.55
N MET A 640 -4.72 -0.19 15.95
CA MET A 640 -5.10 -1.19 14.95
C MET A 640 -4.11 -1.20 13.78
N LEU A 641 -3.77 -0.01 13.28
CA LEU A 641 -2.84 0.18 12.16
C LEU A 641 -1.44 -0.32 12.52
N SER A 642 -0.89 0.10 13.66
CA SER A 642 0.50 -0.20 14.02
C SER A 642 0.75 -1.57 14.68
N LYS A 643 -0.29 -2.29 15.14
CA LYS A 643 -0.15 -3.54 15.92
C LYS A 643 -0.76 -4.77 15.26
N THR A 644 -1.34 -4.63 14.07
CA THR A 644 -1.73 -5.81 13.28
C THR A 644 -0.51 -6.32 12.55
N ASN A 645 -0.11 -7.56 12.84
CA ASN A 645 1.21 -8.07 12.49
C ASN A 645 1.10 -9.36 11.67
N TYR A 646 1.25 -9.29 10.34
CA TYR A 646 1.30 -10.47 9.46
C TYR A 646 2.00 -10.18 8.12
N GLY A 647 2.84 -11.11 7.66
CA GLY A 647 3.51 -10.99 6.37
C GLY A 647 4.77 -10.17 6.51
N PHE A 648 5.70 -10.65 7.34
CA PHE A 648 7.00 -10.02 7.57
C PHE A 648 8.05 -10.56 6.61
N LEU A 649 9.00 -9.70 6.20
CA LEU A 649 10.12 -10.11 5.36
C LEU A 649 10.89 -11.29 5.96
N LEU A 650 11.20 -11.22 7.26
CA LEU A 650 12.05 -12.24 7.89
C LEU A 650 11.33 -13.52 8.26
N ALA A 651 10.02 -13.44 8.55
CA ALA A 651 9.20 -14.60 8.86
C ALA A 651 8.78 -15.34 7.60
N ASN A 652 8.62 -14.62 6.48
CA ASN A 652 8.27 -15.15 5.16
C ASN A 652 7.11 -16.15 5.22
N GLU A 653 6.02 -15.77 5.90
CA GLU A 653 4.95 -16.69 6.29
C GLU A 653 4.20 -17.33 5.10
N GLU A 654 4.35 -16.74 3.91
CA GLU A 654 3.73 -17.18 2.67
C GLU A 654 4.71 -17.92 1.73
N ASP A 655 5.98 -18.07 2.15
CA ASP A 655 7.08 -18.61 1.34
C ASP A 655 7.22 -17.92 -0.03
N ASP A 656 6.79 -16.67 -0.16
CA ASP A 656 6.75 -15.94 -1.43
C ASP A 656 7.85 -14.87 -1.57
N VAL A 657 8.57 -14.52 -0.49
CA VAL A 657 9.76 -13.68 -0.56
C VAL A 657 10.99 -14.54 -0.84
N HIS A 658 11.83 -14.09 -1.77
CA HIS A 658 13.04 -14.82 -2.15
C HIS A 658 13.98 -15.04 -0.93
N PRO A 659 14.39 -16.29 -0.61
CA PRO A 659 15.20 -16.60 0.58
C PRO A 659 16.48 -15.79 0.72
N ARG A 660 17.21 -15.54 -0.39
CA ARG A 660 18.38 -14.64 -0.43
C ARG A 660 18.13 -13.28 0.24
N PHE A 661 16.97 -12.65 0.01
CA PHE A 661 16.68 -11.35 0.63
C PHE A 661 16.46 -11.48 2.13
N VAL A 662 15.73 -12.53 2.53
CA VAL A 662 15.49 -12.88 3.93
C VAL A 662 16.81 -13.08 4.69
N GLU A 663 17.72 -13.85 4.11
CA GLU A 663 19.04 -14.13 4.71
C GLU A 663 19.92 -12.88 4.77
N LEU A 664 19.93 -12.07 3.71
CA LEU A 664 20.69 -10.82 3.65
C LEU A 664 20.27 -9.85 4.77
N LEU A 665 18.97 -9.64 4.95
CA LEU A 665 18.42 -8.80 6.00
C LEU A 665 18.67 -9.39 7.39
N ARG A 666 18.55 -10.73 7.55
CA ARG A 666 18.82 -11.42 8.81
C ARG A 666 20.28 -11.25 9.24
N ALA A 667 21.23 -11.31 8.31
CA ALA A 667 22.65 -11.10 8.59
C ALA A 667 22.96 -9.69 9.12
N HIS A 668 22.11 -8.70 8.80
CA HIS A 668 22.28 -7.29 9.19
C HIS A 668 21.34 -6.87 10.32
N ALA A 669 20.68 -7.82 11.00
CA ALA A 669 19.71 -7.53 12.06
C ALA A 669 20.29 -6.72 13.23
N ALA A 670 21.57 -6.95 13.57
CA ALA A 670 22.25 -6.19 14.61
C ALA A 670 22.50 -4.73 14.22
N GLU A 671 22.81 -4.46 12.95
CA GLU A 671 23.00 -3.09 12.44
C GLU A 671 21.69 -2.31 12.45
N PHE A 672 20.58 -2.93 12.02
CA PHE A 672 19.25 -2.32 12.14
C PHE A 672 18.86 -2.05 13.59
N SER A 673 19.12 -3.01 14.48
CA SER A 673 18.81 -2.85 15.91
C SER A 673 19.59 -1.70 16.54
N ALA A 674 20.85 -1.50 16.15
CA ALA A 674 21.66 -0.34 16.59
C ALA A 674 21.09 1.00 16.11
N LEU A 675 20.30 0.99 15.03
CA LEU A 675 19.57 2.15 14.51
C LEU A 675 18.13 2.25 15.06
N GLY A 676 17.76 1.40 16.02
CA GLY A 676 16.43 1.42 16.65
C GLY A 676 15.33 0.81 15.78
N LEU A 677 15.67 0.00 14.78
CA LEU A 677 14.71 -0.75 13.97
C LEU A 677 14.84 -2.26 14.25
N ASP A 678 13.75 -2.90 14.65
CA ASP A 678 13.67 -4.35 14.63
C ASP A 678 13.32 -4.82 13.22
N ILE A 679 14.30 -5.33 12.47
CA ILE A 679 14.08 -5.80 11.10
C ILE A 679 13.06 -6.95 11.01
N ARG A 680 12.77 -7.65 12.13
CA ARG A 680 11.73 -8.70 12.18
C ARG A 680 10.32 -8.14 12.08
N THR A 681 10.12 -6.85 12.35
CA THR A 681 8.82 -6.19 12.25
C THR A 681 8.62 -5.46 10.92
N VAL A 682 9.55 -5.60 9.97
CA VAL A 682 9.40 -5.00 8.64
C VAL A 682 8.54 -5.92 7.77
N SER A 683 7.35 -5.43 7.43
CA SER A 683 6.40 -6.13 6.57
C SER A 683 6.97 -6.34 5.17
N SER A 684 6.65 -7.47 4.56
CA SER A 684 6.99 -7.77 3.17
C SER A 684 6.03 -7.11 2.19
N ARG A 685 4.87 -6.61 2.65
CA ARG A 685 3.82 -6.02 1.83
C ARG A 685 2.97 -5.05 2.66
N ILE A 686 2.10 -4.30 1.98
CA ILE A 686 1.14 -3.39 2.63
C ILE A 686 -0.19 -4.11 2.79
N ASN A 687 -0.47 -4.60 3.99
CA ASN A 687 -1.73 -5.30 4.31
C ASN A 687 -2.17 -5.08 5.76
N ILE A 688 -1.25 -4.63 6.62
CA ILE A 688 -1.31 -3.51 7.59
C ILE A 688 -0.06 -3.57 8.46
#